data_AF-A0A131ZWD0-F1
#
_entry.id   AF-A0A131ZWD0-F1
#
_cell.length_a   1.000
_cell.length_b   1.000
_cell.length_c   1.000
_cell.angle_alpha   90.00
_cell.angle_beta   90.00
_cell.angle_gamma   90.00
#
_symmetry.space_group_name_H-M   'P 1'
#
loop_
_entity.id
_entity.type
_entity.pdbx_description
1 polymer ?
#
loop_
_entity_poly.entity_id
_entity_poly.type
_entity_poly.pdbx_seq_one_letter_code
_entity_poly.pdbx_strand_id
1 'polypeptide(L)'
;SVCYGEYGCFNKTELSNEIKIANLASKLPESPEEQDVHFYFFSCRNRLNPIRKRFNVEEKDLRDIGFDPNNQTIVMVHGYTDFYNEFNWMGDLKDSILNTQNCKSNLIIVDWSFGAKAPYSQAVANTRVVGSIIAVLIQKLNNVYKTSNNDFIILGHSLGGQIVGFAGKRINNPKVRLIIGLDPAGPAFNNVTESNHLTPNDGQLVVTVHTNGAANIVDGLGIDKPLGHYSFFPNGGSVQPGCEPAKGVASVLAKGLGEGVADAFACSHRKAQEFAIYDDEKYAHYESLGYNCKDYDHFQRGHCTKCSSALQCNRWGRWFDYWPNQSRPKNWTKPIVLYINTVGKYPFSLFHYGIKVITSSDDFASFKGQLSMNLTGTIRKTFHVTINLEDQFEPNSYYTHLFTLRKSLGKIVEIKAKLLDKNLKELSTKDVWIVVERIEVTFMNGHQQSLAHKTPEKNEATNPLDLDQSRLTSRKFFKDHNEEIVCYSPYGCFTKNEVDNKFTIGKILARFPEDPRKLGVQYYFFSCKDYFNPTVLPWTLNESDLIRNLNYNPKFQTIILVHGYTERFNQLDWTGDLKDTVLNRDSCRWNVIGVEYGRAVQSPYAQAIANAKLVGAMIAYLIRQLNLAFNTTNNDFVLVGHSLGCHTAGFAGKKLTDPKLRMILASEPAGPAFNRVSNSERLSPTDADLVLTVQTNQGSSFLQGSGVKDPLGHYSFLVNDASAQPGCQVINRMGNLFTDGLINGLYAIGGCSHARSIELIIAYAYEDSRNDFQVMAYRCPRYQDYDEEVCYEGYGCFNQSEINEDHPLASDLVASLPESPNSYVLQLFFFTCENPLNPTIFNQNVTVDELKRSANFNPNRRTVLIVHGRNEHYDEFLWTGDMKDLLVTRDGCEYNVISIDYYRMTDHSYSSGVANTQVVGAVLAKLIEKLSQAFKVDALDFICAGHSLGSHVCGFTGQRLKSSQLGMILGMDPAGPAFSNVHPRSRLSIDDAKLVVTIHTNAADNVIEGYGSFEPMGHYNFFVNGGSTQPGCDKITAKFVCSHQKSTQYAIYNETLFDNYESMGYRCPNYDDFEKGKCNRCEEPEDCARFGYWFTYWPHQEVGPDFTEPLIYYVDAKEKLPYSLYHYSVILSIDAESPTFNGRLALNLSGSIRSFYIEKHDLEAKFEANQTYSFLMKEKKSLGRIEKISATISSSAGLSFFDPHSSVDVKQIEVRYMNGFDQSTRDDLSSILTPEQSSTIRSNQTTSFVYK
;
A
#
# COMPACT_ATOMS: atom_id res chain seq x y z
N SER A 1 -44.83 7.96 10.28
CA SER A 1 -43.81 8.89 9.75
C SER A 1 -43.19 9.66 10.90
N VAL A 2 -42.02 10.26 10.66
CA VAL A 2 -41.41 11.35 11.44
C VAL A 2 -41.25 12.56 10.52
N CYS A 3 -41.36 13.80 11.02
CA CYS A 3 -41.26 15.01 10.20
C CYS A 3 -40.25 15.99 10.80
N TYR A 4 -39.42 16.59 9.95
CA TYR A 4 -38.33 17.49 10.34
C TYR A 4 -38.44 18.83 9.62
N GLY A 5 -39.32 19.72 10.06
CA GLY A 5 -39.45 21.09 9.57
C GLY A 5 -39.43 21.20 8.03
N GLU A 6 -38.54 22.05 7.51
CA GLU A 6 -38.38 22.24 6.06
C GLU A 6 -37.90 20.99 5.31
N TYR A 7 -37.32 20.00 5.99
CA TYR A 7 -36.83 18.75 5.39
C TYR A 7 -37.94 17.70 5.17
N GLY A 8 -39.18 17.95 5.60
CA GLY A 8 -40.34 17.13 5.26
C GLY A 8 -40.55 15.88 6.14
N CYS A 9 -41.42 14.97 5.69
CA CYS A 9 -41.86 13.80 6.46
C CYS A 9 -41.36 12.48 5.85
N PHE A 10 -40.93 11.56 6.71
CA PHE A 10 -40.31 10.29 6.36
C PHE A 10 -41.07 9.13 7.02
N ASN A 11 -41.51 8.17 6.21
CA ASN A 11 -42.01 6.89 6.72
C ASN A 11 -40.85 5.95 7.07
N LYS A 12 -41.17 4.88 7.80
CA LYS A 12 -40.25 3.75 8.00
C LYS A 12 -39.69 3.29 6.64
N THR A 13 -38.38 3.05 6.58
CA THR A 13 -37.70 2.70 5.32
C THR A 13 -38.19 1.36 4.79
N GLU A 14 -38.61 1.30 3.53
CA GLU A 14 -38.88 0.04 2.84
C GLU A 14 -37.54 -0.69 2.66
N LEU A 15 -37.45 -1.93 3.15
CA LEU A 15 -36.24 -2.75 3.04
C LEU A 15 -36.50 -3.94 2.11
N SER A 16 -35.47 -4.39 1.41
CA SER A 16 -35.53 -5.58 0.56
C SER A 16 -35.99 -6.84 1.30
N ASN A 17 -36.89 -7.62 0.69
CA ASN A 17 -37.38 -8.88 1.25
C ASN A 17 -36.41 -10.07 1.08
N GLU A 18 -35.36 -9.94 0.27
CA GLU A 18 -34.48 -11.06 -0.13
C GLU A 18 -33.34 -11.35 0.85
N ILE A 19 -33.18 -10.52 1.90
CA ILE A 19 -32.08 -10.67 2.85
C ILE A 19 -32.60 -11.29 4.16
N LYS A 20 -32.31 -12.58 4.36
CA LYS A 20 -32.43 -13.30 5.65
C LYS A 20 -31.38 -12.85 6.68
N ILE A 21 -31.09 -11.55 6.81
CA ILE A 21 -30.39 -11.05 8.00
C ILE A 21 -31.48 -10.79 9.03
N ALA A 22 -31.63 -11.72 9.97
CA ALA A 22 -32.68 -11.74 10.98
C ALA A 22 -32.75 -10.50 11.92
N ASN A 23 -31.95 -9.45 11.70
CA ASN A 23 -31.78 -8.30 12.60
C ASN A 23 -31.93 -6.89 11.98
N LEU A 24 -32.13 -6.72 10.66
CA LEU A 24 -32.37 -5.38 10.07
C LEU A 24 -33.86 -5.01 10.14
N ALA A 25 -34.27 -4.45 11.27
CA ALA A 25 -35.61 -3.85 11.38
C ALA A 25 -35.67 -2.53 10.58
N SER A 26 -36.77 -2.29 9.89
CA SER A 26 -37.07 -0.98 9.30
C SER A 26 -37.04 0.11 10.36
N LYS A 27 -36.16 1.10 10.18
CA LYS A 27 -35.97 2.25 11.09
C LYS A 27 -36.61 3.51 10.51
N LEU A 28 -36.95 4.44 11.41
CA LEU A 28 -37.16 5.83 11.04
C LEU A 28 -35.77 6.51 10.97
N PRO A 29 -35.57 7.47 10.06
CA PRO A 29 -34.36 8.27 10.10
C PRO A 29 -34.23 9.00 11.43
N GLU A 30 -32.99 9.25 11.86
CA GLU A 30 -32.65 10.15 12.96
C GLU A 30 -32.91 11.61 12.56
N SER A 31 -32.98 12.50 13.55
CA SER A 31 -33.20 13.93 13.26
C SER A 31 -31.98 14.56 12.56
N PRO A 32 -32.17 15.65 11.79
CA PRO A 32 -31.04 16.41 11.23
C PRO A 32 -29.99 16.82 12.28
N GLU A 33 -30.42 17.15 13.50
CA GLU A 33 -29.56 17.50 14.62
C GLU A 33 -28.69 16.32 15.09
N GLU A 34 -29.25 15.10 15.11
CA GLU A 34 -28.53 13.87 15.45
C GLU A 34 -27.53 13.47 14.36
N GLN A 35 -27.87 13.72 13.09
CA GLN A 35 -27.00 13.41 11.94
C GLN A 35 -25.91 14.45 11.71
N ASP A 36 -26.06 15.66 12.28
CA ASP A 36 -25.12 16.79 12.28
C ASP A 36 -24.36 17.00 10.96
N VAL A 37 -25.12 17.11 9.85
CA VAL A 37 -24.54 17.25 8.51
C VAL A 37 -23.83 18.61 8.37
N HIS A 38 -22.61 18.57 7.85
CA HIS A 38 -21.79 19.74 7.57
C HIS A 38 -21.52 19.88 6.07
N PHE A 39 -21.48 21.12 5.62
CA PHE A 39 -21.12 21.51 4.27
C PHE A 39 -19.80 22.26 4.29
N TYR A 40 -18.85 21.82 3.47
CA TYR A 40 -17.59 22.49 3.22
C TYR A 40 -17.63 23.10 1.83
N PHE A 41 -17.65 24.43 1.77
CA PHE A 41 -17.73 25.20 0.52
C PHE A 41 -16.34 25.59 0.04
N PHE A 42 -15.99 25.07 -1.12
CA PHE A 42 -14.79 25.39 -1.87
C PHE A 42 -15.13 26.12 -3.16
N SER A 43 -14.23 27.00 -3.55
CA SER A 43 -14.21 27.69 -4.82
C SER A 43 -12.77 27.89 -5.23
N CYS A 44 -12.55 28.42 -6.42
CA CYS A 44 -11.23 28.82 -6.87
C CYS A 44 -10.55 29.87 -5.96
N ARG A 45 -11.32 30.59 -5.12
CA ARG A 45 -10.81 31.63 -4.21
C ARG A 45 -10.44 31.10 -2.82
N ASN A 46 -10.99 29.96 -2.40
CA ASN A 46 -10.82 29.39 -1.07
C ASN A 46 -10.55 27.87 -1.14
N ARG A 47 -9.60 27.48 -2.00
CA ARG A 47 -9.28 26.07 -2.30
C ARG A 47 -8.73 25.28 -1.12
N LEU A 48 -8.01 25.95 -0.23
CA LEU A 48 -7.34 25.35 0.94
C LEU A 48 -8.16 25.52 2.23
N ASN A 49 -8.94 26.59 2.33
CA ASN A 49 -9.69 26.95 3.53
C ASN A 49 -11.18 27.01 3.20
N PRO A 50 -11.91 25.89 3.34
CA PRO A 50 -13.33 25.88 3.04
C PRO A 50 -14.11 26.72 4.04
N ILE A 51 -15.20 27.30 3.57
CA ILE A 51 -16.19 27.88 4.48
C ILE A 51 -17.09 26.75 4.94
N ARG A 52 -17.16 26.52 6.24
CA ARG A 52 -17.97 25.44 6.83
C ARG A 52 -19.32 25.98 7.30
N LYS A 53 -20.41 25.28 6.95
CA LYS A 53 -21.76 25.55 7.47
C LYS A 53 -22.42 24.25 7.94
N ARG A 54 -23.35 24.37 8.89
CA ARG A 54 -24.20 23.24 9.32
C ARG A 54 -25.43 23.12 8.42
N PHE A 55 -26.12 21.98 8.53
CA PHE A 55 -27.33 21.66 7.76
C PHE A 55 -28.44 22.72 7.85
N ASN A 56 -28.55 23.43 8.97
CA ASN A 56 -29.54 24.46 9.26
C ASN A 56 -29.11 25.87 8.82
N VAL A 57 -28.18 25.98 7.86
CA VAL A 57 -27.73 27.27 7.32
C VAL A 57 -28.88 28.07 6.71
N GLU A 58 -28.95 29.37 7.04
CA GLU A 58 -29.94 30.30 6.50
C GLU A 58 -29.45 30.99 5.22
N GLU A 59 -30.38 31.47 4.39
CA GLU A 59 -30.05 32.15 3.12
C GLU A 59 -29.12 33.36 3.30
N LYS A 60 -29.26 34.09 4.41
CA LYS A 60 -28.39 35.23 4.74
C LYS A 60 -26.92 34.80 4.92
N ASP A 61 -26.68 33.61 5.47
CA ASP A 61 -25.35 33.11 5.81
C ASP A 61 -24.63 32.50 4.59
N LEU A 62 -25.37 32.30 3.49
CA LEU A 62 -24.84 31.79 2.23
C LEU A 62 -24.26 32.90 1.34
N ARG A 63 -24.45 34.19 1.64
CA ARG A 63 -23.99 35.30 0.80
C ARG A 63 -22.47 35.44 0.72
N ASP A 64 -21.76 35.00 1.77
CA ASP A 64 -20.32 35.19 1.92
C ASP A 64 -19.57 33.85 2.00
N ILE A 65 -19.96 32.86 1.18
CA ILE A 65 -19.35 31.51 1.16
C ILE A 65 -18.31 31.32 0.04
N GLY A 66 -17.94 32.41 -0.65
CA GLY A 66 -16.99 32.36 -1.78
C GLY A 66 -17.54 31.71 -3.06
N PHE A 67 -18.86 31.48 -3.12
CA PHE A 67 -19.53 30.86 -4.27
C PHE A 67 -19.59 31.80 -5.47
N ASP A 68 -19.26 31.29 -6.66
CA ASP A 68 -19.37 32.04 -7.91
C ASP A 68 -20.56 31.50 -8.74
N PRO A 69 -21.63 32.29 -8.97
CA PRO A 69 -22.82 31.83 -9.69
C PRO A 69 -22.56 31.49 -11.16
N ASN A 70 -21.44 31.92 -11.74
CA ASN A 70 -21.10 31.59 -13.14
C ASN A 70 -20.35 30.27 -13.27
N ASN A 71 -19.93 29.68 -12.16
CA ASN A 71 -19.18 28.43 -12.13
C ASN A 71 -20.11 27.23 -11.96
N GLN A 72 -19.72 26.10 -12.54
CA GLN A 72 -20.42 24.84 -12.34
C GLN A 72 -20.29 24.41 -10.87
N THR A 73 -21.38 23.96 -10.25
CA THR A 73 -21.35 23.53 -8.85
C THR A 73 -21.39 22.02 -8.73
N ILE A 74 -20.40 21.45 -8.05
CA ILE A 74 -20.28 20.01 -7.81
C ILE A 74 -20.53 19.76 -6.33
N VAL A 75 -21.45 18.85 -6.00
CA VAL A 75 -21.72 18.40 -4.63
C VAL A 75 -21.23 16.97 -4.47
N MET A 76 -20.37 16.72 -3.48
CA MET A 76 -19.73 15.41 -3.25
C MET A 76 -20.17 14.82 -1.91
N VAL A 77 -20.61 13.55 -1.91
CA VAL A 77 -21.18 12.87 -0.73
C VAL A 77 -20.53 11.51 -0.49
N HIS A 78 -20.02 11.27 0.73
CA HIS A 78 -19.39 10.00 1.10
C HIS A 78 -20.37 8.90 1.54
N GLY A 79 -19.85 7.70 1.79
CA GLY A 79 -20.60 6.49 2.09
C GLY A 79 -20.71 6.11 3.57
N TYR A 80 -21.07 4.85 3.82
CA TYR A 80 -21.17 4.25 5.16
C TYR A 80 -19.82 4.25 5.87
N THR A 81 -19.77 4.62 7.15
CA THR A 81 -18.54 4.74 7.99
C THR A 81 -17.45 5.70 7.47
N ASP A 82 -17.66 6.33 6.32
CA ASP A 82 -16.74 7.27 5.69
C ASP A 82 -16.93 8.69 6.27
N PHE A 83 -16.01 9.61 5.95
CA PHE A 83 -16.03 11.00 6.39
C PHE A 83 -15.19 11.88 5.45
N TYR A 84 -15.41 13.19 5.48
CA TYR A 84 -14.55 14.12 4.74
C TYR A 84 -13.21 14.35 5.48
N ASN A 85 -12.11 14.23 4.75
CA ASN A 85 -10.77 14.63 5.15
C ASN A 85 -10.04 15.18 3.91
N GLU A 86 -9.19 16.19 4.09
CA GLU A 86 -8.39 16.81 3.01
C GLU A 86 -7.44 15.82 2.32
N PHE A 87 -7.08 14.73 2.99
CA PHE A 87 -6.09 13.74 2.55
C PHE A 87 -6.69 12.37 2.24
N ASN A 88 -7.99 12.34 1.95
CA ASN A 88 -8.66 11.14 1.45
C ASN A 88 -9.19 11.37 0.04
N TRP A 89 -9.89 10.36 -0.52
CA TRP A 89 -10.40 10.42 -1.89
C TRP A 89 -11.24 11.67 -2.20
N MET A 90 -11.92 12.24 -1.20
CA MET A 90 -12.72 13.47 -1.39
C MET A 90 -11.82 14.70 -1.56
N GLY A 91 -10.73 14.77 -0.80
CA GLY A 91 -9.68 15.78 -0.94
C GLY A 91 -8.90 15.64 -2.25
N ASP A 92 -8.49 14.42 -2.60
CA ASP A 92 -7.82 14.12 -3.88
C ASP A 92 -8.69 14.53 -5.08
N LEU A 93 -9.98 14.19 -5.03
CA LEU A 93 -10.93 14.53 -6.07
C LEU A 93 -11.21 16.04 -6.10
N LYS A 94 -11.30 16.71 -4.94
CA LYS A 94 -11.38 18.18 -4.85
C LYS A 94 -10.20 18.81 -5.57
N ASP A 95 -8.98 18.38 -5.27
CA ASP A 95 -7.77 18.95 -5.84
C ASP A 95 -7.68 18.68 -7.34
N SER A 96 -8.05 17.47 -7.78
CA SER A 96 -8.14 17.13 -9.19
C SER A 96 -9.09 18.07 -9.95
N ILE A 97 -10.23 18.44 -9.35
CA ILE A 97 -11.22 19.37 -9.93
C ILE A 97 -10.72 20.82 -9.90
N LEU A 98 -10.24 21.30 -8.74
CA LEU A 98 -9.93 22.71 -8.51
C LEU A 98 -8.57 23.14 -9.08
N ASN A 99 -7.61 22.21 -9.29
CA ASN A 99 -6.29 22.51 -9.84
C ASN A 99 -6.22 22.48 -11.38
N THR A 100 -7.37 22.37 -12.06
CA THR A 100 -7.45 22.53 -13.51
C THR A 100 -7.01 23.95 -13.93
N GLN A 101 -6.29 24.07 -15.05
CA GLN A 101 -5.66 25.33 -15.52
C GLN A 101 -6.60 26.55 -15.55
N ASN A 102 -7.90 26.33 -15.71
CA ASN A 102 -8.90 27.38 -15.85
C ASN A 102 -9.85 27.53 -14.65
N CYS A 103 -9.73 26.70 -13.60
CA CYS A 103 -10.61 26.58 -12.42
C CYS A 103 -11.96 27.31 -12.55
N LYS A 104 -13.02 26.57 -12.89
CA LYS A 104 -14.38 27.10 -13.14
C LYS A 104 -15.46 26.38 -12.34
N SER A 105 -15.12 25.95 -11.13
CA SER A 105 -16.00 25.10 -10.33
C SER A 105 -16.16 25.62 -8.91
N ASN A 106 -17.39 25.55 -8.40
CA ASN A 106 -17.67 25.52 -6.98
C ASN A 106 -17.73 24.04 -6.56
N LEU A 107 -17.16 23.70 -5.41
CA LEU A 107 -17.25 22.35 -4.85
C LEU A 107 -17.84 22.41 -3.45
N ILE A 108 -18.83 21.56 -3.19
CA ILE A 108 -19.49 21.44 -1.90
C ILE A 108 -19.30 20.00 -1.41
N ILE A 109 -18.51 19.81 -0.36
CA ILE A 109 -18.37 18.51 0.27
C ILE A 109 -19.41 18.38 1.39
N VAL A 110 -20.17 17.28 1.36
CA VAL A 110 -21.20 16.96 2.34
C VAL A 110 -20.66 15.89 3.30
N ASP A 111 -20.34 16.32 4.50
CA ASP A 111 -19.91 15.44 5.60
C ASP A 111 -21.11 15.11 6.48
N TRP A 112 -21.58 13.87 6.40
CA TRP A 112 -22.66 13.33 7.21
C TRP A 112 -22.15 12.20 8.12
N SER A 113 -20.87 12.24 8.49
CA SER A 113 -20.18 11.17 9.20
C SER A 113 -20.82 10.75 10.52
N PHE A 114 -21.51 11.64 11.23
CA PHE A 114 -22.30 11.29 12.42
C PHE A 114 -23.44 10.32 12.06
N GLY A 115 -24.26 10.66 11.08
CA GLY A 115 -25.33 9.78 10.58
C GLY A 115 -24.81 8.53 9.84
N ALA A 116 -23.61 8.59 9.25
CA ALA A 116 -23.01 7.49 8.48
C ALA A 116 -22.36 6.41 9.35
N LYS A 117 -21.97 6.74 10.58
CA LYS A 117 -21.35 5.82 11.56
C LYS A 117 -22.37 5.06 12.42
N ALA A 118 -23.65 5.41 12.31
CA ALA A 118 -24.73 4.67 12.94
C ALA A 118 -24.73 3.19 12.48
N PRO A 119 -25.38 2.26 13.20
CA PRO A 119 -25.59 0.90 12.70
C PRO A 119 -26.19 0.92 11.28
N TYR A 120 -25.80 -0.02 10.42
CA TYR A 120 -26.11 0.05 8.98
C TYR A 120 -27.60 0.30 8.68
N SER A 121 -28.52 -0.36 9.39
CA SER A 121 -29.98 -0.12 9.25
C SER A 121 -30.40 1.32 9.52
N GLN A 122 -29.73 1.98 10.46
CA GLN A 122 -29.99 3.36 10.83
C GLN A 122 -29.35 4.31 9.81
N ALA A 123 -28.10 4.07 9.42
CA ALA A 123 -27.44 4.84 8.36
C ALA A 123 -28.22 4.80 7.03
N VAL A 124 -28.80 3.64 6.68
CA VAL A 124 -29.73 3.47 5.54
C VAL A 124 -30.99 4.33 5.70
N ALA A 125 -31.57 4.43 6.89
CA ALA A 125 -32.72 5.30 7.10
C ALA A 125 -32.33 6.79 6.98
N ASN A 126 -31.18 7.15 7.55
CA ASN A 126 -30.64 8.51 7.56
C ASN A 126 -30.39 9.07 6.16
N THR A 127 -30.05 8.23 5.17
CA THR A 127 -29.78 8.69 3.78
C THR A 127 -30.92 9.54 3.19
N ARG A 128 -32.17 9.26 3.57
CA ARG A 128 -33.35 10.01 3.09
C ARG A 128 -33.38 11.44 3.62
N VAL A 129 -32.98 11.64 4.87
CA VAL A 129 -32.89 12.96 5.50
C VAL A 129 -31.69 13.72 4.96
N VAL A 130 -30.51 13.10 4.81
CA VAL A 130 -29.34 13.75 4.20
C VAL A 130 -29.64 14.22 2.76
N GLY A 131 -30.32 13.38 1.96
CA GLY A 131 -30.75 13.78 0.62
C GLY A 131 -31.70 14.98 0.63
N SER A 132 -32.59 15.05 1.63
CA SER A 132 -33.48 16.18 1.84
C SER A 132 -32.74 17.47 2.23
N ILE A 133 -31.74 17.35 3.11
CA ILE A 133 -30.85 18.43 3.55
C ILE A 133 -30.09 19.02 2.35
N ILE A 134 -29.53 18.18 1.48
CA ILE A 134 -28.83 18.62 0.25
C ILE A 134 -29.79 19.36 -0.70
N ALA A 135 -30.99 18.83 -0.91
CA ALA A 135 -31.98 19.45 -1.79
C ALA A 135 -32.42 20.84 -1.28
N VAL A 136 -32.60 21.00 0.03
CA VAL A 136 -32.89 22.30 0.65
C VAL A 136 -31.70 23.26 0.49
N LEU A 137 -30.47 22.80 0.69
CA LEU A 137 -29.28 23.65 0.46
C LEU A 137 -29.23 24.17 -0.99
N ILE A 138 -29.44 23.30 -1.98
CA ILE A 138 -29.44 23.70 -3.40
C ILE A 138 -30.54 24.74 -3.68
N GLN A 139 -31.73 24.58 -3.09
CA GLN A 139 -32.80 25.58 -3.19
C GLN A 139 -32.39 26.94 -2.59
N LYS A 140 -31.79 26.95 -1.39
CA LYS A 140 -31.30 28.17 -0.75
C LYS A 140 -30.20 28.84 -1.59
N LEU A 141 -29.27 28.08 -2.17
CA LEU A 141 -28.24 28.60 -3.08
C LEU A 141 -28.86 29.24 -4.33
N ASN A 142 -29.82 28.59 -4.97
CA ASN A 142 -30.55 29.17 -6.11
C ASN A 142 -31.26 30.48 -5.74
N ASN A 143 -31.87 30.55 -4.56
CA ASN A 143 -32.55 31.76 -4.11
C ASN A 143 -31.58 32.93 -3.88
N VAL A 144 -30.42 32.65 -3.26
CA VAL A 144 -29.40 33.64 -2.90
C VAL A 144 -28.64 34.12 -4.12
N TYR A 145 -28.16 33.20 -4.97
CA TYR A 145 -27.25 33.48 -6.07
C TYR A 145 -27.93 33.57 -7.45
N LYS A 146 -29.25 33.35 -7.51
CA LYS A 146 -30.03 33.35 -8.76
C LYS A 146 -29.55 32.29 -9.78
N THR A 147 -29.01 31.18 -9.28
CA THR A 147 -28.67 29.99 -10.08
C THR A 147 -29.88 29.10 -10.33
N SER A 148 -29.69 28.06 -11.14
CA SER A 148 -30.68 27.04 -11.45
C SER A 148 -30.21 25.65 -10.99
N ASN A 149 -31.14 24.71 -10.78
CA ASN A 149 -30.78 23.30 -10.59
C ASN A 149 -29.96 22.75 -11.78
N ASN A 150 -30.07 23.36 -12.97
CA ASN A 150 -29.26 23.04 -14.15
C ASN A 150 -27.75 23.29 -13.98
N ASP A 151 -27.33 24.01 -12.94
CA ASP A 151 -25.92 24.36 -12.71
C ASP A 151 -25.22 23.36 -11.77
N PHE A 152 -25.96 22.38 -11.25
CA PHE A 152 -25.50 21.44 -10.22
C PHE A 152 -25.24 20.03 -10.75
N ILE A 153 -24.05 19.52 -10.44
CA ILE A 153 -23.68 18.11 -10.50
C ILE A 153 -23.65 17.57 -9.07
N ILE A 154 -24.26 16.41 -8.83
CA ILE A 154 -24.19 15.76 -7.52
C ILE A 154 -23.61 14.34 -7.67
N LEU A 155 -22.56 14.05 -6.92
CA LEU A 155 -21.82 12.80 -6.96
C LEU A 155 -21.79 12.16 -5.57
N GLY A 156 -22.03 10.85 -5.50
CA GLY A 156 -22.03 10.13 -4.23
C GLY A 156 -21.48 8.72 -4.35
N HIS A 157 -20.72 8.30 -3.33
CA HIS A 157 -20.17 6.94 -3.23
C HIS A 157 -20.94 6.08 -2.22
N SER A 158 -21.21 4.81 -2.54
CA SER A 158 -21.87 3.87 -1.60
C SER A 158 -23.25 4.35 -1.13
N LEU A 159 -23.48 4.53 0.18
CA LEU A 159 -24.69 5.19 0.70
C LEU A 159 -24.83 6.62 0.19
N GLY A 160 -23.72 7.33 -0.05
CA GLY A 160 -23.69 8.62 -0.74
C GLY A 160 -24.31 8.56 -2.14
N GLY A 161 -24.10 7.45 -2.86
CA GLY A 161 -24.73 7.20 -4.17
C GLY A 161 -26.25 7.11 -4.08
N GLN A 162 -26.78 6.57 -2.99
CA GLN A 162 -28.22 6.56 -2.71
C GLN A 162 -28.71 7.94 -2.24
N ILE A 163 -27.93 8.65 -1.42
CA ILE A 163 -28.23 10.00 -0.92
C ILE A 163 -28.44 10.98 -2.07
N VAL A 164 -27.57 10.97 -3.09
CA VAL A 164 -27.72 11.87 -4.24
C VAL A 164 -28.98 11.56 -5.06
N GLY A 165 -29.42 10.29 -5.09
CA GLY A 165 -30.71 9.90 -5.66
C GLY A 165 -31.90 10.48 -4.87
N PHE A 166 -31.86 10.42 -3.54
CA PHE A 166 -32.89 11.03 -2.69
C PHE A 166 -32.93 12.56 -2.82
N ALA A 167 -31.78 13.22 -2.93
CA ALA A 167 -31.72 14.65 -3.22
C ALA A 167 -32.37 14.95 -4.59
N GLY A 168 -32.00 14.19 -5.63
CA GLY A 168 -32.57 14.30 -6.96
C GLY A 168 -34.08 14.10 -7.02
N LYS A 169 -34.66 13.16 -6.25
CA LYS A 169 -36.11 12.96 -6.15
C LYS A 169 -36.85 14.19 -5.64
N ARG A 170 -36.27 14.86 -4.64
CA ARG A 170 -36.87 16.04 -4.01
C ARG A 170 -36.73 17.31 -4.87
N ILE A 171 -35.62 17.45 -5.59
CA ILE A 171 -35.41 18.57 -6.52
C ILE A 171 -36.27 18.35 -7.76
N ASN A 172 -37.09 19.32 -8.14
CA ASN A 172 -37.97 19.25 -9.32
C ASN A 172 -37.99 20.60 -10.05
N ASN A 173 -38.20 20.59 -11.36
CA ASN A 173 -38.43 21.77 -12.22
C ASN A 173 -37.37 22.90 -12.17
N PRO A 174 -36.22 22.76 -12.85
CA PRO A 174 -35.72 21.55 -13.49
C PRO A 174 -35.08 20.60 -12.48
N LYS A 175 -34.83 19.33 -12.87
CA LYS A 175 -33.97 18.41 -12.10
C LYS A 175 -32.53 18.91 -12.09
N VAL A 176 -31.68 18.39 -11.19
CA VAL A 176 -30.22 18.63 -11.25
C VAL A 176 -29.63 18.16 -12.59
N ARG A 177 -28.57 18.80 -13.05
CA ARG A 177 -27.99 18.58 -14.38
C ARG A 177 -27.46 17.17 -14.57
N LEU A 178 -26.74 16.67 -13.57
CA LEU A 178 -26.06 15.38 -13.61
C LEU A 178 -26.01 14.78 -12.20
N ILE A 179 -26.38 13.50 -12.09
CA ILE A 179 -26.12 12.67 -10.91
C ILE A 179 -25.08 11.61 -11.27
N ILE A 180 -24.06 11.46 -10.44
CA ILE A 180 -23.05 10.40 -10.57
C ILE A 180 -23.10 9.48 -9.34
N GLY A 181 -23.53 8.24 -9.54
CA GLY A 181 -23.52 7.21 -8.50
C GLY A 181 -22.28 6.33 -8.60
N LEU A 182 -21.35 6.47 -7.66
CA LEU A 182 -20.15 5.64 -7.56
C LEU A 182 -20.43 4.45 -6.64
N ASP A 183 -20.50 3.27 -7.24
CA ASP A 183 -20.86 2.00 -6.62
C ASP A 183 -22.00 2.13 -5.59
N PRO A 184 -23.22 2.56 -6.01
CA PRO A 184 -24.32 2.80 -5.09
C PRO A 184 -24.60 1.56 -4.25
N ALA A 185 -24.75 1.73 -2.93
CA ALA A 185 -24.89 0.61 -2.00
C ALA A 185 -26.08 -0.30 -2.37
N GLY A 186 -25.85 -1.61 -2.43
CA GLY A 186 -26.86 -2.63 -2.71
C GLY A 186 -27.67 -3.08 -1.48
N PRO A 187 -27.04 -3.37 -0.33
CA PRO A 187 -27.76 -3.85 0.85
C PRO A 187 -28.81 -2.83 1.33
N ALA A 188 -30.05 -3.31 1.54
CA ALA A 188 -31.28 -2.54 1.79
C ALA A 188 -31.90 -1.80 0.59
N PHE A 189 -31.18 -1.65 -0.52
CA PHE A 189 -31.65 -0.93 -1.72
C PHE A 189 -31.92 -1.85 -2.93
N ASN A 190 -31.46 -3.10 -2.90
CA ASN A 190 -31.81 -4.11 -3.91
C ASN A 190 -33.30 -4.48 -3.80
N ASN A 191 -34.01 -4.56 -4.93
CA ASN A 191 -35.39 -5.06 -4.98
C ASN A 191 -36.40 -4.30 -4.10
N VAL A 192 -36.16 -3.00 -3.87
CA VAL A 192 -37.15 -2.08 -3.29
C VAL A 192 -37.78 -1.21 -4.38
N THR A 193 -38.86 -0.50 -4.08
CA THR A 193 -39.47 0.41 -5.05
C THR A 193 -38.52 1.52 -5.50
N GLU A 194 -38.68 2.03 -6.73
CA GLU A 194 -37.91 3.15 -7.31
C GLU A 194 -37.88 4.41 -6.43
N SER A 195 -38.88 4.57 -5.55
CA SER A 195 -38.93 5.66 -4.58
C SER A 195 -37.86 5.58 -3.49
N ASN A 196 -37.25 4.41 -3.29
CA ASN A 196 -36.34 4.09 -2.20
C ASN A 196 -34.89 3.83 -2.62
N HIS A 197 -34.52 3.99 -3.90
CA HIS A 197 -33.13 3.88 -4.36
C HIS A 197 -32.85 4.85 -5.52
N LEU A 198 -31.59 5.11 -5.87
CA LEU A 198 -31.21 5.94 -7.02
C LEU A 198 -31.81 5.39 -8.33
N THR A 199 -32.39 6.27 -9.16
CA THR A 199 -32.99 5.93 -10.46
C THR A 199 -32.64 6.95 -11.54
N PRO A 200 -32.83 6.62 -12.83
CA PRO A 200 -32.60 7.57 -13.92
C PRO A 200 -33.50 8.81 -13.85
N ASN A 201 -34.66 8.74 -13.18
CA ASN A 201 -35.60 9.86 -13.05
C ASN A 201 -35.17 10.92 -12.01
N ASP A 202 -34.10 10.65 -11.25
CA ASP A 202 -33.66 11.54 -10.16
C ASP A 202 -32.90 12.77 -10.67
N GLY A 203 -32.35 12.73 -11.89
CA GLY A 203 -31.62 13.82 -12.53
C GLY A 203 -32.00 13.99 -14.00
N GLN A 204 -31.55 15.07 -14.64
CA GLN A 204 -31.67 15.20 -16.10
C GLN A 204 -30.81 14.16 -16.84
N LEU A 205 -29.66 13.85 -16.25
CA LEU A 205 -28.78 12.76 -16.64
C LEU A 205 -28.31 12.07 -15.36
N VAL A 206 -28.23 10.74 -15.40
CA VAL A 206 -27.77 9.92 -14.28
C VAL A 206 -26.78 8.92 -14.83
N VAL A 207 -25.57 8.91 -14.28
CA VAL A 207 -24.48 8.01 -14.67
C VAL A 207 -24.07 7.22 -13.44
N THR A 208 -23.96 5.90 -13.56
CA THR A 208 -23.51 5.06 -12.45
C THR A 208 -22.32 4.22 -12.84
N VAL A 209 -21.45 3.95 -11.87
CA VAL A 209 -20.26 3.09 -12.01
C VAL A 209 -20.37 1.99 -10.97
N HIS A 210 -20.48 0.74 -11.40
CA HIS A 210 -20.68 -0.42 -10.54
C HIS A 210 -19.36 -1.18 -10.47
N THR A 211 -18.73 -1.22 -9.31
CA THR A 211 -17.42 -1.84 -9.13
C THR A 211 -17.45 -3.08 -8.24
N ASN A 212 -18.47 -3.20 -7.39
CA ASN A 212 -18.65 -4.30 -6.46
C ASN A 212 -20.12 -4.75 -6.35
N GLY A 213 -20.81 -4.79 -7.49
CA GLY A 213 -22.20 -5.21 -7.60
C GLY A 213 -22.37 -6.71 -7.35
N ALA A 214 -23.31 -7.08 -6.47
CA ALA A 214 -23.75 -8.46 -6.32
C ALA A 214 -25.23 -8.59 -5.89
N ALA A 215 -25.81 -9.76 -6.18
CA ALA A 215 -27.17 -10.11 -5.80
C ALA A 215 -27.33 -10.23 -4.27
N ASN A 216 -26.26 -10.64 -3.56
CA ASN A 216 -26.23 -10.80 -2.11
C ASN A 216 -25.01 -10.12 -1.49
N ILE A 217 -25.15 -9.68 -0.24
CA ILE A 217 -24.14 -8.99 0.56
C ILE A 217 -22.85 -9.81 0.79
N VAL A 218 -22.93 -11.12 0.59
CA VAL A 218 -21.82 -12.07 0.71
C VAL A 218 -20.84 -11.96 -0.46
N ASP A 219 -21.30 -11.45 -1.60
CA ASP A 219 -20.58 -11.44 -2.86
C ASP A 219 -20.26 -10.01 -3.34
N GLY A 220 -20.86 -8.97 -2.74
CA GLY A 220 -20.62 -7.55 -3.07
C GLY A 220 -21.44 -6.55 -2.23
N LEU A 221 -20.94 -5.32 -2.14
CA LEU A 221 -21.53 -4.20 -1.39
C LEU A 221 -22.32 -3.21 -2.27
N GLY A 222 -22.06 -3.20 -3.57
CA GLY A 222 -22.75 -2.39 -4.56
C GLY A 222 -24.02 -3.08 -5.09
N ILE A 223 -24.91 -2.30 -5.70
CA ILE A 223 -26.03 -2.82 -6.48
C ILE A 223 -25.53 -3.39 -7.82
N ASP A 224 -25.99 -4.58 -8.19
CA ASP A 224 -25.66 -5.24 -9.46
C ASP A 224 -26.56 -4.84 -10.62
N LYS A 225 -27.60 -4.05 -10.34
CA LYS A 225 -28.57 -3.55 -11.34
C LYS A 225 -28.17 -2.18 -11.88
N PRO A 226 -28.40 -1.91 -13.18
CA PRO A 226 -28.13 -0.59 -13.74
C PRO A 226 -29.13 0.44 -13.18
N LEU A 227 -28.60 1.50 -12.55
CA LEU A 227 -29.40 2.56 -11.91
C LEU A 227 -29.41 3.89 -12.68
N GLY A 228 -28.57 4.05 -13.68
CA GLY A 228 -28.41 5.28 -14.45
C GLY A 228 -29.11 5.26 -15.82
N HIS A 229 -29.15 6.41 -16.47
CA HIS A 229 -29.36 6.47 -17.92
C HIS A 229 -28.23 5.71 -18.63
N TYR A 230 -27.02 5.89 -18.13
CA TYR A 230 -25.82 5.11 -18.45
C TYR A 230 -25.29 4.46 -17.19
N SER A 231 -24.93 3.17 -17.26
CA SER A 231 -24.41 2.40 -16.14
C SER A 231 -23.19 1.62 -16.59
N PHE A 232 -22.03 1.93 -16.02
CA PHE A 232 -20.77 1.29 -16.34
C PHE A 232 -20.48 0.13 -15.38
N PHE A 233 -20.02 -0.99 -15.92
CA PHE A 233 -19.63 -2.19 -15.21
C PHE A 233 -18.17 -2.54 -15.58
N PRO A 234 -17.18 -1.77 -15.08
CA PRO A 234 -15.77 -2.08 -15.28
C PRO A 234 -15.44 -3.49 -14.79
N ASN A 235 -14.77 -4.27 -15.64
CA ASN A 235 -14.40 -5.66 -15.42
C ASN A 235 -15.58 -6.56 -15.01
N GLY A 236 -16.78 -6.25 -15.53
CA GLY A 236 -18.02 -6.96 -15.22
C GLY A 236 -18.74 -6.43 -13.99
N GLY A 237 -18.14 -5.47 -13.28
CA GLY A 237 -18.73 -4.71 -12.18
C GLY A 237 -18.81 -5.43 -10.84
N SER A 238 -17.97 -6.44 -10.63
CA SER A 238 -17.96 -7.28 -9.41
C SER A 238 -16.62 -7.26 -8.66
N VAL A 239 -15.58 -7.92 -9.18
CA VAL A 239 -14.24 -7.95 -8.58
C VAL A 239 -13.29 -7.23 -9.51
N GLN A 240 -12.68 -6.16 -9.01
CA GLN A 240 -11.78 -5.34 -9.81
C GLN A 240 -10.35 -5.93 -9.82
N PRO A 241 -9.62 -5.83 -10.94
CA PRO A 241 -8.22 -6.25 -11.01
C PRO A 241 -7.39 -5.63 -9.88
N GLY A 242 -6.54 -6.41 -9.24
CA GLY A 242 -5.78 -5.97 -8.06
C GLY A 242 -6.51 -6.12 -6.72
N CYS A 243 -7.77 -6.58 -6.72
CA CYS A 243 -8.52 -6.95 -5.51
C CYS A 243 -8.77 -8.47 -5.44
N GLU A 244 -8.79 -9.05 -4.23
CA GLU A 244 -9.04 -10.48 -4.04
C GLU A 244 -10.55 -10.84 -4.12
N PRO A 245 -10.93 -12.01 -4.71
CA PRO A 245 -12.32 -12.48 -4.70
C PRO A 245 -12.77 -12.92 -3.30
N ALA A 246 -13.92 -12.43 -2.83
CA ALA A 246 -14.38 -12.68 -1.48
C ALA A 246 -15.28 -13.93 -1.33
N LYS A 247 -15.31 -14.55 -0.14
CA LYS A 247 -16.27 -15.61 0.25
C LYS A 247 -16.80 -15.42 1.69
N GLY A 248 -18.12 -15.29 1.86
CA GLY A 248 -18.87 -15.67 3.10
C GLY A 248 -19.09 -14.63 4.22
N VAL A 249 -19.97 -13.62 4.06
CA VAL A 249 -19.99 -12.41 4.96
C VAL A 249 -21.34 -12.03 5.61
N ALA A 250 -22.36 -12.90 5.61
CA ALA A 250 -23.67 -12.57 6.20
C ALA A 250 -23.63 -12.20 7.71
N SER A 251 -22.57 -12.57 8.45
CA SER A 251 -22.41 -12.30 9.89
C SER A 251 -21.77 -10.95 10.25
N VAL A 252 -21.13 -10.25 9.30
CA VAL A 252 -20.30 -9.04 9.57
C VAL A 252 -21.14 -7.77 9.59
N LEU A 253 -22.15 -7.66 8.72
CA LEU A 253 -23.07 -6.51 8.70
C LEU A 253 -24.14 -6.57 9.80
N ALA A 254 -24.34 -7.73 10.43
CA ALA A 254 -25.23 -7.91 11.58
C ALA A 254 -24.57 -7.63 12.94
N LYS A 255 -23.24 -7.57 13.02
CA LYS A 255 -22.47 -7.37 14.27
C LYS A 255 -21.62 -6.10 14.31
N GLY A 256 -21.71 -5.23 13.29
CA GLY A 256 -20.77 -4.11 13.11
C GLY A 256 -19.45 -4.63 12.54
N LEU A 257 -18.89 -3.90 11.57
CA LEU A 257 -17.70 -4.32 10.83
C LEU A 257 -16.47 -4.43 11.75
N GLY A 258 -15.94 -5.65 11.89
CA GLY A 258 -14.57 -5.92 12.35
C GLY A 258 -13.59 -5.97 11.16
N GLU A 259 -12.38 -5.44 11.35
CA GLU A 259 -11.42 -5.05 10.30
C GLU A 259 -10.80 -6.20 9.47
N GLY A 260 -11.06 -7.48 9.77
CA GLY A 260 -10.46 -8.59 9.02
C GLY A 260 -11.24 -9.09 7.79
N VAL A 261 -12.54 -8.80 7.70
CA VAL A 261 -13.41 -9.26 6.58
C VAL A 261 -13.75 -8.11 5.62
N ALA A 262 -13.44 -6.87 6.01
CA ALA A 262 -13.78 -5.66 5.28
C ALA A 262 -12.86 -5.37 4.08
N ASP A 263 -11.58 -5.74 4.11
CA ASP A 263 -10.59 -5.25 3.12
C ASP A 263 -10.80 -5.78 1.70
N ALA A 264 -11.24 -7.04 1.53
CA ALA A 264 -11.50 -7.61 0.20
C ALA A 264 -12.71 -6.94 -0.50
N PHE A 265 -13.80 -6.69 0.26
CA PHE A 265 -15.00 -6.00 -0.25
C PHE A 265 -14.77 -4.50 -0.41
N ALA A 266 -14.04 -3.89 0.52
CA ALA A 266 -13.68 -2.49 0.47
C ALA A 266 -12.77 -2.19 -0.73
N CYS A 267 -11.87 -3.10 -1.14
CA CYS A 267 -11.00 -2.85 -2.29
C CYS A 267 -11.80 -2.60 -3.57
N SER A 268 -12.63 -3.57 -4.00
CA SER A 268 -13.42 -3.40 -5.23
C SER A 268 -14.45 -2.27 -5.08
N HIS A 269 -15.04 -2.10 -3.89
CA HIS A 269 -16.01 -1.03 -3.63
C HIS A 269 -15.40 0.38 -3.65
N ARG A 270 -14.14 0.54 -3.19
CA ARG A 270 -13.40 1.81 -3.22
C ARG A 270 -12.80 2.11 -4.59
N LYS A 271 -12.63 1.12 -5.48
CA LYS A 271 -12.13 1.38 -6.85
C LYS A 271 -12.98 2.37 -7.64
N ALA A 272 -14.28 2.50 -7.36
CA ALA A 272 -15.10 3.55 -7.96
C ALA A 272 -14.62 4.97 -7.60
N GLN A 273 -14.02 5.18 -6.42
CA GLN A 273 -13.43 6.46 -6.00
C GLN A 273 -12.19 6.78 -6.87
N GLU A 274 -11.29 5.81 -7.03
CA GLU A 274 -10.11 5.96 -7.90
C GLU A 274 -10.50 6.22 -9.36
N PHE A 275 -11.54 5.55 -9.87
CA PHE A 275 -12.07 5.80 -11.21
C PHE A 275 -12.71 7.18 -11.36
N ALA A 276 -13.24 7.76 -10.29
CA ALA A 276 -13.75 9.14 -10.29
C ALA A 276 -12.62 10.18 -10.38
N ILE A 277 -11.45 9.88 -9.82
CA ILE A 277 -10.24 10.74 -9.88
C ILE A 277 -9.52 10.60 -11.23
N TYR A 278 -9.64 9.44 -11.89
CA TYR A 278 -8.98 9.14 -13.16
C TYR A 278 -9.33 10.13 -14.29
N ASP A 279 -8.28 10.68 -14.90
CA ASP A 279 -8.35 11.59 -16.06
C ASP A 279 -7.45 11.06 -17.20
N ASP A 280 -8.06 10.79 -18.36
CA ASP A 280 -7.40 10.24 -19.53
C ASP A 280 -6.68 11.30 -20.38
N GLU A 281 -7.02 12.59 -20.26
CA GLU A 281 -6.38 13.68 -21.03
C GLU A 281 -4.92 13.89 -20.67
N LYS A 282 -4.51 13.51 -19.46
CA LYS A 282 -3.09 13.54 -19.03
C LYS A 282 -2.20 12.64 -19.89
N TYR A 283 -2.77 11.75 -20.73
CA TYR A 283 -2.03 10.84 -21.59
C TYR A 283 -2.49 10.94 -23.04
N ALA A 284 -1.69 11.59 -23.89
CA ALA A 284 -1.97 11.94 -25.29
C ALA A 284 -2.34 10.78 -26.26
N HIS A 285 -2.47 9.54 -25.77
CA HIS A 285 -2.75 8.36 -26.57
C HIS A 285 -3.89 7.47 -26.04
N TYR A 286 -4.50 7.81 -24.90
CA TYR A 286 -5.52 6.97 -24.27
C TYR A 286 -6.91 7.55 -24.49
N GLU A 287 -7.75 6.82 -25.22
CA GLU A 287 -9.19 7.07 -25.28
C GLU A 287 -9.89 5.85 -24.66
N SER A 288 -10.52 6.07 -23.50
CA SER A 288 -11.23 5.01 -22.79
C SER A 288 -12.72 5.08 -23.06
N LEU A 289 -13.29 4.00 -23.60
CA LEU A 289 -14.72 3.90 -23.89
C LEU A 289 -15.32 2.70 -23.15
N GLY A 290 -16.53 2.86 -22.64
CA GLY A 290 -17.38 1.75 -22.26
C GLY A 290 -18.27 1.33 -23.42
N TYR A 291 -18.57 0.03 -23.50
CA TYR A 291 -19.23 -0.61 -24.63
C TYR A 291 -20.57 -1.19 -24.25
N ASN A 292 -21.62 -0.80 -24.98
CA ASN A 292 -22.94 -1.33 -24.76
C ASN A 292 -22.99 -2.78 -25.20
N CYS A 293 -23.30 -3.67 -24.25
CA CYS A 293 -23.37 -5.08 -24.51
C CYS A 293 -24.50 -5.72 -23.72
N LYS A 294 -24.98 -6.88 -24.21
CA LYS A 294 -26.07 -7.63 -23.55
C LYS A 294 -25.70 -8.00 -22.11
N ASP A 295 -24.49 -8.52 -21.93
CA ASP A 295 -23.90 -8.90 -20.65
C ASP A 295 -22.37 -8.91 -20.79
N TYR A 296 -21.67 -9.10 -19.67
CA TYR A 296 -20.21 -9.07 -19.63
C TYR A 296 -19.57 -10.24 -20.39
N ASP A 297 -20.21 -11.41 -20.43
CA ASP A 297 -19.70 -12.58 -21.17
C ASP A 297 -19.74 -12.32 -22.68
N HIS A 298 -20.82 -11.71 -23.20
CA HIS A 298 -20.87 -11.29 -24.60
C HIS A 298 -19.82 -10.21 -24.91
N PHE A 299 -19.51 -9.35 -23.95
CA PHE A 299 -18.44 -8.36 -24.09
C PHE A 299 -17.06 -9.04 -24.18
N GLN A 300 -16.73 -9.96 -23.26
CA GLN A 300 -15.46 -10.73 -23.28
C GLN A 300 -15.31 -11.61 -24.53
N ARG A 301 -16.42 -12.06 -25.14
CA ARG A 301 -16.40 -12.82 -26.39
C ARG A 301 -16.32 -11.96 -27.65
N GLY A 302 -16.24 -10.64 -27.51
CA GLY A 302 -16.12 -9.72 -28.65
C GLY A 302 -17.38 -9.63 -29.51
N HIS A 303 -18.57 -9.83 -28.95
CA HIS A 303 -19.83 -9.66 -29.68
C HIS A 303 -20.27 -8.18 -29.81
N CYS A 304 -19.63 -7.26 -29.07
CA CYS A 304 -20.05 -5.87 -28.90
C CYS A 304 -18.95 -4.89 -29.32
N THR A 305 -18.50 -4.97 -30.57
CA THR A 305 -17.28 -4.30 -31.07
C THR A 305 -17.53 -3.00 -31.82
N LYS A 306 -18.80 -2.65 -32.06
CA LYS A 306 -19.21 -1.47 -32.81
C LYS A 306 -19.35 -0.26 -31.89
N CYS A 307 -18.88 0.88 -32.37
CA CYS A 307 -18.91 2.14 -31.64
C CYS A 307 -19.23 3.30 -32.61
N SER A 308 -20.41 3.26 -33.22
CA SER A 308 -20.84 4.26 -34.21
C SER A 308 -21.79 5.32 -33.66
N SER A 309 -22.15 5.23 -32.37
CA SER A 309 -23.00 6.21 -31.69
C SER A 309 -22.81 6.13 -30.16
N ALA A 310 -23.20 7.20 -29.45
CA ALA A 310 -23.19 7.26 -27.99
C ALA A 310 -24.04 6.16 -27.30
N LEU A 311 -24.96 5.53 -28.03
CA LEU A 311 -25.78 4.41 -27.57
C LEU A 311 -25.03 3.07 -27.60
N GLN A 312 -24.02 2.94 -28.46
CA GLN A 312 -23.21 1.72 -28.62
C GLN A 312 -21.94 1.76 -27.76
N CYS A 313 -21.39 2.95 -27.55
CA CYS A 313 -20.22 3.17 -26.72
C CYS A 313 -20.28 4.60 -26.18
N ASN A 314 -19.69 4.86 -25.02
CA ASN A 314 -19.59 6.21 -24.50
C ASN A 314 -18.31 6.39 -23.68
N ARG A 315 -17.90 7.64 -23.47
CA ARG A 315 -16.62 7.97 -22.81
C ARG A 315 -16.59 7.48 -21.37
N TRP A 316 -15.52 6.80 -20.99
CA TRP A 316 -15.19 6.42 -19.62
C TRP A 316 -14.30 7.49 -19.00
N GLY A 317 -14.62 7.96 -17.79
CA GLY A 317 -13.91 9.10 -17.19
C GLY A 317 -14.49 10.45 -17.59
N ARG A 318 -13.71 11.52 -17.36
CA ARG A 318 -14.08 12.92 -17.66
C ARG A 318 -15.44 13.33 -17.10
N TRP A 319 -15.68 12.91 -15.87
CA TRP A 319 -16.94 13.02 -15.15
C TRP A 319 -17.49 14.45 -15.05
N PHE A 320 -16.59 15.44 -14.97
CA PHE A 320 -16.94 16.85 -14.73
C PHE A 320 -16.81 17.75 -15.95
N ASP A 321 -16.25 17.26 -17.06
CA ASP A 321 -16.10 18.04 -18.31
C ASP A 321 -17.01 17.51 -19.43
N TYR A 322 -17.00 16.20 -19.65
CA TYR A 322 -17.69 15.59 -20.79
C TYR A 322 -19.18 15.36 -20.48
N TRP A 323 -19.46 14.69 -19.37
CA TRP A 323 -20.81 14.27 -18.98
C TRP A 323 -21.79 15.42 -18.71
N PRO A 324 -21.38 16.56 -18.13
CA PRO A 324 -22.28 17.70 -17.92
C PRO A 324 -22.73 18.37 -19.21
N ASN A 325 -22.09 18.05 -20.35
CA ASN A 325 -22.47 18.51 -21.67
C ASN A 325 -23.33 17.48 -22.43
N GLN A 326 -23.55 16.29 -21.87
CA GLN A 326 -24.35 15.24 -22.50
C GLN A 326 -25.84 15.37 -22.18
N SER A 327 -26.67 14.98 -23.13
CA SER A 327 -28.12 14.85 -22.93
C SER A 327 -28.49 13.39 -22.70
N ARG A 328 -29.60 13.14 -22.01
CA ARG A 328 -30.20 11.80 -21.98
C ARG A 328 -30.50 11.34 -23.42
N PRO A 329 -30.44 10.03 -23.69
CA PRO A 329 -30.73 9.52 -25.02
C PRO A 329 -32.16 9.83 -25.49
N LYS A 330 -32.35 10.11 -26.78
CA LYS A 330 -33.68 10.31 -27.39
C LYS A 330 -34.46 8.98 -27.36
N ASN A 331 -35.74 9.01 -26.98
CA ASN A 331 -36.61 7.84 -26.86
C ASN A 331 -36.08 6.75 -25.91
N TRP A 332 -35.38 7.14 -24.84
CA TRP A 332 -34.85 6.24 -23.83
C TRP A 332 -35.98 5.56 -23.02
N THR A 333 -35.97 4.22 -23.00
CA THR A 333 -36.95 3.39 -22.26
C THR A 333 -36.31 2.45 -21.23
N LYS A 334 -34.98 2.26 -21.29
CA LYS A 334 -34.23 1.37 -20.39
C LYS A 334 -32.77 1.83 -20.25
N PRO A 335 -32.11 1.57 -19.10
CA PRO A 335 -30.70 1.88 -18.88
C PRO A 335 -29.77 1.36 -19.99
N ILE A 336 -28.76 2.15 -20.33
CA ILE A 336 -27.68 1.75 -21.25
C ILE A 336 -26.56 1.16 -20.39
N VAL A 337 -26.29 -0.14 -20.56
CA VAL A 337 -25.30 -0.88 -19.79
C VAL A 337 -24.00 -0.92 -20.56
N LEU A 338 -22.92 -0.37 -20.00
CA LEU A 338 -21.61 -0.24 -20.65
C LEU A 338 -20.56 -1.07 -19.91
N TYR A 339 -19.79 -1.88 -20.63
CA TYR A 339 -18.69 -2.66 -20.08
C TYR A 339 -17.34 -2.13 -20.55
N ILE A 340 -16.32 -2.22 -19.70
CA ILE A 340 -14.93 -1.86 -20.02
C ILE A 340 -13.99 -2.76 -19.23
N ASN A 341 -12.91 -3.25 -19.83
CA ASN A 341 -11.82 -3.88 -19.06
C ASN A 341 -10.79 -2.82 -18.65
N THR A 342 -10.33 -2.88 -17.40
CA THR A 342 -9.29 -2.02 -16.85
C THR A 342 -8.17 -2.87 -16.25
N VAL A 343 -7.07 -2.24 -15.83
CA VAL A 343 -6.01 -2.89 -15.01
C VAL A 343 -6.11 -2.45 -13.55
N GLY A 344 -5.39 -3.12 -12.65
CA GLY A 344 -5.50 -2.88 -11.20
C GLY A 344 -4.68 -1.69 -10.65
N LYS A 345 -3.83 -1.09 -11.47
CA LYS A 345 -3.00 0.06 -11.12
C LYS A 345 -3.14 1.16 -12.17
N TYR A 346 -3.00 2.39 -11.73
CA TYR A 346 -3.02 3.56 -12.60
C TYR A 346 -1.85 3.52 -13.62
N PRO A 347 -2.05 3.94 -14.89
CA PRO A 347 -3.30 4.34 -15.53
C PRO A 347 -4.18 3.12 -15.83
N PHE A 348 -5.45 3.17 -15.42
CA PHE A 348 -6.34 1.99 -15.44
C PHE A 348 -6.78 1.55 -16.85
N SER A 349 -6.52 2.35 -17.88
CA SER A 349 -7.08 2.20 -19.22
C SER A 349 -6.39 1.14 -20.09
N LEU A 350 -7.17 0.56 -21.02
CA LEU A 350 -6.76 -0.44 -22.00
C LEU A 350 -7.32 -0.08 -23.39
N PHE A 351 -6.66 -0.56 -24.44
CA PHE A 351 -7.15 -0.52 -25.82
C PHE A 351 -7.89 -1.81 -26.14
N HIS A 352 -9.17 -1.72 -26.52
CA HIS A 352 -10.04 -2.87 -26.81
C HIS A 352 -10.12 -3.15 -28.32
N TYR A 353 -9.93 -4.41 -28.69
CA TYR A 353 -9.99 -4.87 -30.07
C TYR A 353 -10.88 -6.11 -30.19
N GLY A 354 -11.78 -6.07 -31.17
CA GLY A 354 -12.64 -7.20 -31.52
C GLY A 354 -12.17 -7.93 -32.76
N ILE A 355 -12.23 -9.25 -32.77
CA ILE A 355 -11.97 -10.08 -33.95
C ILE A 355 -13.23 -10.82 -34.35
N LYS A 356 -13.46 -10.93 -35.65
CA LYS A 356 -14.47 -11.81 -36.24
C LYS A 356 -13.85 -12.66 -37.35
N VAL A 357 -13.78 -13.96 -37.14
CA VAL A 357 -13.33 -14.96 -38.12
C VAL A 357 -14.57 -15.50 -38.83
N ILE A 358 -14.59 -15.50 -40.16
CA ILE A 358 -15.70 -16.02 -40.98
C ILE A 358 -15.16 -17.18 -41.81
N THR A 359 -15.80 -18.34 -41.73
CA THR A 359 -15.42 -19.55 -42.47
C THR A 359 -16.24 -19.69 -43.75
N SER A 360 -15.61 -20.19 -44.81
CA SER A 360 -16.22 -20.38 -46.14
C SER A 360 -17.33 -21.44 -46.13
N SER A 361 -18.15 -21.44 -47.19
CA SER A 361 -19.13 -22.49 -47.50
C SER A 361 -18.50 -23.80 -48.01
N ASP A 362 -17.19 -23.83 -48.22
CA ASP A 362 -16.47 -25.03 -48.65
C ASP A 362 -16.52 -26.11 -47.56
N ASP A 363 -16.88 -27.34 -47.93
CA ASP A 363 -17.04 -28.46 -46.99
C ASP A 363 -15.71 -28.83 -46.31
N PHE A 364 -15.57 -28.48 -45.04
CA PHE A 364 -14.58 -29.05 -44.12
C PHE A 364 -15.28 -29.69 -42.92
N ALA A 365 -14.67 -30.74 -42.36
CA ALA A 365 -15.26 -31.43 -41.21
C ALA A 365 -15.25 -30.52 -39.98
N SER A 366 -16.35 -30.52 -39.21
CA SER A 366 -16.43 -29.80 -37.94
C SER A 366 -15.25 -30.20 -37.05
N PHE A 367 -14.52 -29.19 -36.58
CA PHE A 367 -13.26 -29.41 -35.87
C PHE A 367 -13.21 -28.57 -34.61
N LYS A 368 -13.05 -29.24 -33.47
CA LYS A 368 -12.81 -28.58 -32.19
C LYS A 368 -11.31 -28.36 -32.00
N GLY A 369 -10.89 -27.11 -32.01
CA GLY A 369 -9.48 -26.77 -31.85
C GLY A 369 -9.25 -25.31 -31.49
N GLN A 370 -8.00 -24.87 -31.63
CA GLN A 370 -7.57 -23.51 -31.33
C GLN A 370 -7.00 -22.86 -32.59
N LEU A 371 -7.57 -21.73 -32.99
CA LEU A 371 -7.04 -20.86 -34.04
C LEU A 371 -6.17 -19.78 -33.40
N SER A 372 -4.86 -19.91 -33.54
CA SER A 372 -3.84 -18.96 -33.09
C SER A 372 -3.56 -17.93 -34.19
N MET A 373 -3.77 -16.65 -33.93
CA MET A 373 -3.59 -15.55 -34.90
C MET A 373 -2.55 -14.55 -34.41
N ASN A 374 -1.56 -14.21 -35.24
CA ASN A 374 -0.56 -13.17 -34.98
C ASN A 374 -0.91 -11.90 -35.78
N LEU A 375 -1.19 -10.79 -35.09
CA LEU A 375 -1.62 -9.52 -35.69
C LEU A 375 -0.52 -8.46 -35.64
N THR A 376 -0.32 -7.74 -36.74
CA THR A 376 0.68 -6.66 -36.89
C THR A 376 -0.01 -5.32 -37.16
N GLY A 377 0.45 -4.21 -36.55
CA GLY A 377 -0.15 -2.88 -36.72
C GLY A 377 0.79 -1.79 -37.27
N THR A 378 0.27 -0.65 -37.75
CA THR A 378 1.07 0.44 -38.35
C THR A 378 1.93 1.20 -37.37
N ILE A 379 1.46 1.36 -36.12
CA ILE A 379 2.24 2.04 -35.07
C ILE A 379 3.33 1.10 -34.55
N ARG A 380 3.12 -0.21 -34.69
CA ARG A 380 3.97 -1.25 -34.12
C ARG A 380 4.21 -2.38 -35.12
N LYS A 381 4.82 -2.06 -36.26
CA LYS A 381 5.01 -3.02 -37.37
C LYS A 381 5.86 -4.25 -37.01
N THR A 382 6.58 -4.21 -35.89
CA THR A 382 7.43 -5.29 -35.37
C THR A 382 6.82 -6.00 -34.15
N PHE A 383 5.65 -5.58 -33.67
CA PHE A 383 4.97 -6.14 -32.50
C PHE A 383 3.79 -6.99 -32.97
N HIS A 384 3.82 -8.29 -32.65
CA HIS A 384 2.80 -9.25 -33.04
C HIS A 384 2.05 -9.72 -31.81
N VAL A 385 0.72 -9.60 -31.83
CA VAL A 385 -0.13 -10.10 -30.75
C VAL A 385 -0.67 -11.46 -31.16
N THR A 386 -0.34 -12.50 -30.39
CA THR A 386 -0.92 -13.84 -30.57
C THR A 386 -2.26 -13.93 -29.89
N ILE A 387 -3.27 -14.39 -30.63
CA ILE A 387 -4.65 -14.45 -30.19
C ILE A 387 -5.16 -15.85 -30.42
N ASN A 388 -5.56 -16.50 -29.35
CA ASN A 388 -6.01 -17.88 -29.37
C ASN A 388 -7.53 -17.92 -29.28
N LEU A 389 -8.17 -18.25 -30.39
CA LEU A 389 -9.60 -18.48 -30.46
C LEU A 389 -9.87 -19.98 -30.40
N GLU A 390 -10.48 -20.44 -29.32
CA GLU A 390 -10.86 -21.84 -29.15
C GLU A 390 -12.34 -22.02 -29.43
N ASP A 391 -12.67 -22.86 -30.41
CA ASP A 391 -14.06 -23.14 -30.74
C ASP A 391 -14.21 -24.48 -31.46
N GLN A 392 -15.46 -24.86 -31.71
CA GLN A 392 -15.85 -25.87 -32.67
C GLN A 392 -16.09 -25.19 -34.02
N PHE A 393 -15.07 -25.23 -34.87
CA PHE A 393 -15.07 -24.63 -36.19
C PHE A 393 -15.93 -25.44 -37.17
N GLU A 394 -16.91 -24.81 -37.78
CA GLU A 394 -17.88 -25.39 -38.71
C GLU A 394 -17.90 -24.57 -40.00
N PRO A 395 -18.19 -25.19 -41.16
CA PRO A 395 -18.39 -24.45 -42.40
C PRO A 395 -19.50 -23.40 -42.28
N ASN A 396 -19.40 -22.33 -43.07
CA ASN A 396 -20.40 -21.26 -43.15
C ASN A 396 -20.77 -20.61 -41.78
N SER A 397 -19.82 -20.59 -40.85
CA SER A 397 -19.98 -20.02 -39.50
C SER A 397 -19.07 -18.82 -39.25
N TYR A 398 -19.29 -18.14 -38.13
CA TYR A 398 -18.42 -17.05 -37.69
C TYR A 398 -18.14 -17.11 -36.19
N TYR A 399 -16.96 -16.63 -35.80
CA TYR A 399 -16.43 -16.71 -34.45
C TYR A 399 -15.87 -15.37 -34.04
N THR A 400 -16.07 -14.97 -32.78
CA THR A 400 -15.62 -13.66 -32.29
C THR A 400 -14.76 -13.78 -31.04
N HIS A 401 -13.88 -12.80 -30.84
CA HIS A 401 -13.02 -12.71 -29.65
C HIS A 401 -12.72 -11.25 -29.30
N LEU A 402 -12.67 -10.91 -28.01
CA LEU A 402 -12.17 -9.63 -27.51
C LEU A 402 -10.73 -9.82 -27.01
N PHE A 403 -9.83 -8.92 -27.37
CA PHE A 403 -8.52 -8.81 -26.72
C PHE A 403 -8.23 -7.36 -26.34
N THR A 404 -7.32 -7.19 -25.38
CA THR A 404 -6.96 -5.87 -24.86
C THR A 404 -5.45 -5.67 -24.82
N LEU A 405 -5.01 -4.43 -25.02
CA LEU A 405 -3.59 -4.06 -24.98
C LEU A 405 -3.39 -2.80 -24.14
N ARG A 406 -2.21 -2.63 -23.56
CA ARG A 406 -1.83 -1.37 -22.87
C ARG A 406 -1.43 -0.25 -23.82
N LYS A 407 -1.20 -0.56 -25.10
CA LYS A 407 -0.73 0.37 -26.13
C LYS A 407 -1.40 0.04 -27.47
N SER A 408 -1.77 1.06 -28.25
CA SER A 408 -2.44 0.88 -29.54
C SER A 408 -1.53 0.23 -30.61
N LEU A 409 -2.12 -0.67 -31.42
CA LEU A 409 -1.52 -1.21 -32.65
C LEU A 409 -1.61 -0.23 -33.84
N GLY A 410 -2.48 0.78 -33.76
CA GLY A 410 -2.85 1.59 -34.92
C GLY A 410 -3.65 0.79 -35.94
N LYS A 411 -3.43 1.03 -37.24
CA LYS A 411 -4.11 0.29 -38.32
C LYS A 411 -3.51 -1.11 -38.44
N ILE A 412 -4.33 -2.15 -38.57
CA ILE A 412 -3.82 -3.51 -38.76
C ILE A 412 -3.28 -3.66 -40.18
N VAL A 413 -2.08 -4.24 -40.32
CA VAL A 413 -1.39 -4.42 -41.61
C VAL A 413 -1.26 -5.88 -42.02
N GLU A 414 -1.20 -6.81 -41.07
CA GLU A 414 -1.01 -8.25 -41.35
C GLU A 414 -1.67 -9.12 -40.28
N ILE A 415 -2.21 -10.27 -40.68
CA ILE A 415 -2.74 -11.32 -39.80
C ILE A 415 -2.21 -12.67 -40.29
N LYS A 416 -1.51 -13.42 -39.43
CA LYS A 416 -1.08 -14.81 -39.71
C LYS A 416 -1.83 -15.77 -38.79
N ALA A 417 -2.52 -16.77 -39.34
CA ALA A 417 -3.33 -17.70 -38.56
C ALA A 417 -2.80 -19.14 -38.64
N LYS A 418 -2.88 -19.89 -37.53
CA LYS A 418 -2.48 -21.29 -37.40
C LYS A 418 -3.56 -22.07 -36.62
N LEU A 419 -3.96 -23.23 -37.13
CA LEU A 419 -4.91 -24.13 -36.46
C LEU A 419 -4.16 -25.16 -35.60
N LEU A 420 -4.63 -25.42 -34.38
CA LEU A 420 -4.04 -26.34 -33.40
C LEU A 420 -5.12 -27.31 -32.89
N ASP A 421 -4.85 -28.62 -32.93
CA ASP A 421 -5.70 -29.67 -32.34
C ASP A 421 -5.35 -29.91 -30.86
N LYS A 422 -6.34 -29.86 -29.98
CA LYS A 422 -6.17 -30.11 -28.54
C LYS A 422 -6.43 -31.56 -28.11
N ASN A 423 -6.98 -32.41 -28.97
CA ASN A 423 -7.40 -33.77 -28.64
C ASN A 423 -6.39 -34.88 -29.00
N LEU A 424 -5.18 -34.55 -29.46
CA LEU A 424 -4.16 -35.53 -29.82
C LEU A 424 -3.57 -36.25 -28.58
N LYS A 425 -4.32 -37.23 -28.07
CA LYS A 425 -3.80 -38.36 -27.27
C LYS A 425 -3.60 -39.64 -28.11
N GLU A 426 -4.05 -39.70 -29.35
CA GLU A 426 -3.81 -40.84 -30.25
C GLU A 426 -3.53 -40.38 -31.69
N LEU A 427 -2.56 -41.06 -32.32
CA LEU A 427 -2.19 -40.92 -33.73
C LEU A 427 -3.40 -41.20 -34.63
N SER A 428 -3.90 -40.17 -35.32
CA SER A 428 -4.76 -40.33 -36.50
C SER A 428 -4.24 -39.40 -37.60
N THR A 429 -3.78 -39.99 -38.69
CA THR A 429 -3.20 -39.39 -39.90
C THR A 429 -4.23 -38.69 -40.80
N LYS A 430 -5.20 -37.96 -40.23
CA LYS A 430 -6.12 -37.14 -41.01
C LYS A 430 -5.68 -35.69 -40.96
N ASP A 431 -5.32 -35.14 -42.11
CA ASP A 431 -5.14 -33.70 -42.30
C ASP A 431 -6.45 -33.00 -41.91
N VAL A 432 -6.38 -32.11 -40.93
CA VAL A 432 -7.53 -31.30 -40.51
C VAL A 432 -7.28 -29.85 -40.91
N TRP A 433 -8.21 -29.27 -41.66
CA TRP A 433 -8.16 -27.89 -42.11
C TRP A 433 -9.52 -27.22 -41.92
N ILE A 434 -9.49 -25.90 -41.74
CA ILE A 434 -10.68 -25.05 -41.83
C ILE A 434 -10.47 -24.09 -43.02
N VAL A 435 -11.56 -23.68 -43.65
CA VAL A 435 -11.49 -22.68 -44.71
C VAL A 435 -11.98 -21.35 -44.17
N VAL A 436 -11.08 -20.38 -44.02
CA VAL A 436 -11.39 -19.02 -43.55
C VAL A 436 -11.62 -18.12 -44.75
N GLU A 437 -12.82 -17.55 -44.86
CA GLU A 437 -13.18 -16.58 -45.91
C GLU A 437 -12.56 -15.21 -45.66
N ARG A 438 -12.62 -14.73 -44.41
CA ARG A 438 -12.02 -13.45 -43.98
C ARG A 438 -11.92 -13.32 -42.46
N ILE A 439 -11.01 -12.47 -41.99
CA ILE A 439 -10.82 -12.12 -40.58
C ILE A 439 -10.96 -10.60 -40.43
N GLU A 440 -11.96 -10.15 -39.70
CA GLU A 440 -12.19 -8.73 -39.42
C GLU A 440 -11.59 -8.38 -38.05
N VAL A 441 -10.78 -7.31 -37.98
CA VAL A 441 -10.22 -6.81 -36.71
C VAL A 441 -10.69 -5.36 -36.50
N THR A 442 -11.49 -5.14 -35.48
CA THR A 442 -12.09 -3.84 -35.17
C THR A 442 -11.40 -3.23 -33.96
N PHE A 443 -10.74 -2.08 -34.14
CA PHE A 443 -10.37 -1.25 -33.00
C PHE A 443 -11.66 -0.60 -32.47
N MET A 444 -11.98 -0.85 -31.21
CA MET A 444 -13.29 -0.51 -30.67
C MET A 444 -13.42 0.98 -30.29
N ASN A 445 -12.72 1.90 -30.96
CA ASN A 445 -12.86 3.34 -30.73
C ASN A 445 -13.75 4.06 -31.77
N GLY A 446 -14.47 3.28 -32.59
CA GLY A 446 -15.32 3.80 -33.66
C GLY A 446 -14.68 3.80 -35.05
N HIS A 447 -13.39 3.48 -35.19
CA HIS A 447 -12.74 3.26 -36.48
C HIS A 447 -12.74 1.77 -36.87
N GLN A 448 -13.63 1.37 -37.79
CA GLN A 448 -13.67 0.01 -38.34
C GLN A 448 -12.61 -0.16 -39.44
N GLN A 449 -11.82 -1.24 -39.38
CA GLN A 449 -10.98 -1.71 -40.48
C GLN A 449 -11.25 -3.20 -40.73
N SER A 450 -11.30 -3.58 -41.99
CA SER A 450 -11.44 -4.98 -42.40
C SER A 450 -10.29 -5.34 -43.34
N LEU A 451 -9.70 -6.52 -43.13
CA LEU A 451 -8.75 -7.14 -44.05
C LEU A 451 -9.37 -8.45 -44.51
N ALA A 452 -9.60 -8.59 -45.82
CA ALA A 452 -10.00 -9.85 -46.42
C ALA A 452 -8.74 -10.60 -46.86
N HIS A 453 -8.64 -11.89 -46.51
CA HIS A 453 -7.62 -12.78 -47.04
C HIS A 453 -8.31 -14.03 -47.60
N LYS A 454 -8.00 -14.37 -48.86
CA LYS A 454 -8.47 -15.58 -49.54
C LYS A 454 -7.36 -16.64 -49.44
N THR A 455 -7.67 -17.83 -48.95
CA THR A 455 -6.74 -18.95 -48.79
C THR A 455 -6.02 -19.30 -50.10
N PRO A 456 -4.69 -19.57 -50.11
CA PRO A 456 -4.00 -20.12 -51.28
C PRO A 456 -4.27 -21.62 -51.43
N GLU A 457 -4.28 -22.10 -52.69
CA GLU A 457 -4.38 -23.52 -53.05
C GLU A 457 -3.20 -24.37 -52.55
N LYS A 458 -3.51 -25.66 -52.33
CA LYS A 458 -2.64 -26.76 -51.88
C LYS A 458 -1.19 -26.67 -52.41
N ASN A 459 -0.23 -26.89 -51.52
CA ASN A 459 1.03 -27.55 -51.87
C ASN A 459 1.41 -28.58 -50.80
N GLU A 460 2.09 -29.61 -51.29
CA GLU A 460 2.13 -31.00 -50.85
C GLU A 460 2.76 -31.25 -49.46
N ALA A 461 2.19 -32.24 -48.78
CA ALA A 461 2.75 -32.85 -47.58
C ALA A 461 3.98 -33.72 -47.94
N THR A 462 5.11 -33.48 -47.27
CA THR A 462 6.21 -34.43 -47.22
C THR A 462 6.05 -35.34 -46.00
N ASN A 463 5.99 -36.65 -46.25
CA ASN A 463 5.92 -37.72 -45.25
C ASN A 463 7.03 -37.63 -44.19
N PRO A 464 6.79 -38.05 -42.93
CA PRO A 464 7.86 -38.24 -41.96
C PRO A 464 8.69 -39.47 -42.34
N LEU A 465 10.00 -39.26 -42.48
CA LEU A 465 11.00 -40.30 -42.61
C LEU A 465 11.07 -41.13 -41.31
N ASP A 466 10.88 -42.43 -41.49
CA ASP A 466 11.19 -43.50 -40.55
C ASP A 466 12.72 -43.56 -40.36
N LEU A 467 13.20 -43.37 -39.12
CA LEU A 467 14.64 -43.49 -38.79
C LEU A 467 14.83 -44.33 -37.52
N ASP A 468 15.53 -45.44 -37.73
CA ASP A 468 15.99 -46.51 -36.85
C ASP A 468 16.39 -46.06 -35.42
N GLN A 469 15.65 -46.57 -34.43
CA GLN A 469 15.80 -46.27 -33.00
C GLN A 469 16.56 -47.35 -32.22
N SER A 470 17.73 -47.78 -32.69
CA SER A 470 18.55 -48.74 -31.93
C SER A 470 20.00 -48.29 -31.80
N ARG A 471 20.35 -47.66 -30.67
CA ARG A 471 21.68 -47.67 -29.97
C ARG A 471 21.87 -46.46 -29.07
N LEU A 472 21.10 -46.32 -27.98
CA LEU A 472 21.46 -45.38 -26.91
C LEU A 472 20.97 -45.91 -25.56
N THR A 473 21.70 -46.83 -24.94
CA THR A 473 21.80 -46.98 -23.47
C THR A 473 22.83 -48.05 -23.15
N SER A 474 23.83 -47.72 -22.33
CA SER A 474 24.63 -48.72 -21.61
C SER A 474 24.78 -48.27 -20.17
N ARG A 475 24.11 -48.96 -19.23
CA ARG A 475 24.45 -48.87 -17.80
C ARG A 475 25.73 -49.67 -17.59
N LYS A 476 26.79 -49.06 -17.06
CA LYS A 476 27.99 -49.76 -16.60
C LYS A 476 28.21 -49.46 -15.12
N PHE A 477 28.42 -50.51 -14.33
CA PHE A 477 28.84 -50.46 -12.93
C PHE A 477 30.37 -50.52 -12.89
N PHE A 478 31.04 -49.52 -12.30
CA PHE A 478 32.46 -49.60 -12.00
C PHE A 478 32.66 -49.98 -10.53
N LYS A 479 33.59 -50.89 -10.28
CA LYS A 479 33.91 -51.48 -8.99
C LYS A 479 35.31 -51.00 -8.63
N ASP A 480 35.42 -49.81 -8.05
CA ASP A 480 36.60 -49.39 -7.25
C ASP A 480 36.39 -48.12 -6.42
N HIS A 481 35.35 -47.33 -6.69
CA HIS A 481 34.78 -46.37 -5.74
C HIS A 481 33.25 -46.50 -5.83
N ASN A 482 32.52 -46.53 -4.71
CA ASN A 482 31.09 -46.86 -4.59
C ASN A 482 30.10 -45.87 -5.30
N GLU A 483 30.39 -45.36 -6.50
CA GLU A 483 29.56 -44.40 -7.22
C GLU A 483 28.86 -45.02 -8.45
N GLU A 484 27.52 -44.99 -8.46
CA GLU A 484 26.71 -45.42 -9.60
C GLU A 484 26.63 -44.32 -10.68
N ILE A 485 26.82 -44.68 -11.97
CA ILE A 485 26.77 -43.74 -13.12
C ILE A 485 25.80 -44.20 -14.22
N VAL A 486 25.21 -43.24 -14.93
CA VAL A 486 24.39 -43.46 -16.14
C VAL A 486 24.92 -42.61 -17.29
N CYS A 487 25.14 -43.22 -18.47
CA CYS A 487 25.70 -42.54 -19.63
C CYS A 487 24.71 -42.47 -20.79
N TYR A 488 24.62 -41.29 -21.41
CA TYR A 488 23.84 -41.01 -22.60
C TYR A 488 24.78 -40.47 -23.67
N SER A 489 25.07 -41.24 -24.72
CA SER A 489 25.82 -40.72 -25.87
C SER A 489 24.90 -39.78 -26.69
N PRO A 490 25.37 -38.64 -27.22
CA PRO A 490 26.72 -38.06 -27.12
C PRO A 490 26.93 -37.15 -25.88
N TYR A 491 25.97 -37.06 -24.97
CA TYR A 491 25.93 -36.07 -23.87
C TYR A 491 26.84 -36.38 -22.66
N GLY A 492 27.31 -37.63 -22.53
CA GLY A 492 28.26 -38.05 -21.49
C GLY A 492 27.62 -38.84 -20.35
N CYS A 493 28.34 -38.97 -19.23
CA CYS A 493 27.94 -39.75 -18.06
C CYS A 493 27.58 -38.85 -16.87
N PHE A 494 26.62 -39.31 -16.07
CA PHE A 494 26.01 -38.60 -14.95
C PHE A 494 25.96 -39.50 -13.72
N THR A 495 26.37 -38.96 -12.58
CA THR A 495 26.19 -39.54 -11.24
C THR A 495 24.84 -39.11 -10.66
N LYS A 496 24.46 -39.69 -9.52
CA LYS A 496 23.37 -39.16 -8.68
C LYS A 496 23.78 -37.79 -8.12
N ASN A 497 22.83 -36.86 -7.97
CA ASN A 497 23.10 -35.53 -7.42
C ASN A 497 23.54 -35.57 -5.95
N GLU A 498 24.45 -34.68 -5.56
CA GLU A 498 24.71 -34.39 -4.14
C GLU A 498 23.54 -33.61 -3.54
N VAL A 499 23.11 -33.92 -2.31
CA VAL A 499 21.96 -33.27 -1.64
C VAL A 499 22.38 -32.81 -0.25
N ASP A 500 22.03 -31.57 0.13
CA ASP A 500 22.25 -31.05 1.48
C ASP A 500 21.42 -31.83 2.52
N ASN A 501 22.08 -32.39 3.54
CA ASN A 501 21.49 -33.29 4.54
C ASN A 501 20.68 -32.57 5.65
N LYS A 502 20.51 -31.24 5.61
CA LYS A 502 19.84 -30.47 6.68
C LYS A 502 18.36 -30.10 6.43
N PHE A 503 17.72 -30.63 5.39
CA PHE A 503 16.31 -30.29 5.06
C PHE A 503 15.30 -31.30 5.65
N THR A 504 14.36 -30.83 6.50
CA THR A 504 13.42 -31.68 7.28
C THR A 504 12.03 -31.87 6.65
N ILE A 505 11.80 -31.45 5.40
CA ILE A 505 10.55 -31.75 4.68
C ILE A 505 10.84 -32.72 3.53
N GLY A 506 10.77 -34.03 3.84
CA GLY A 506 10.85 -35.13 2.87
C GLY A 506 12.24 -35.33 2.28
N LYS A 507 12.86 -36.49 2.55
CA LYS A 507 14.13 -36.91 1.93
C LYS A 507 14.09 -36.69 0.40
N ILE A 508 14.76 -35.66 -0.10
CA ILE A 508 15.04 -35.51 -1.54
C ILE A 508 16.01 -36.64 -1.87
N LEU A 509 15.49 -37.73 -2.42
CA LEU A 509 16.31 -38.86 -2.86
C LEU A 509 17.12 -38.42 -4.09
N ALA A 510 18.43 -38.61 -4.04
CA ALA A 510 19.30 -38.38 -5.19
C ALA A 510 18.85 -39.24 -6.40
N ARG A 511 18.65 -38.60 -7.56
CA ARG A 511 18.14 -39.24 -8.78
C ARG A 511 19.13 -39.15 -9.93
N PHE A 512 19.02 -40.09 -10.87
CA PHE A 512 19.65 -39.97 -12.18
C PHE A 512 18.78 -39.11 -13.11
N PRO A 513 19.38 -38.44 -14.12
CA PRO A 513 18.62 -37.85 -15.21
C PRO A 513 17.73 -38.92 -15.88
N GLU A 514 16.56 -38.51 -16.35
CA GLU A 514 15.73 -39.37 -17.20
C GLU A 514 16.34 -39.55 -18.58
N ASP A 515 15.87 -40.58 -19.29
CA ASP A 515 16.25 -40.80 -20.68
C ASP A 515 15.98 -39.54 -21.54
N PRO A 516 16.94 -39.07 -22.37
CA PRO A 516 16.78 -37.88 -23.22
C PRO A 516 15.47 -37.86 -24.03
N ARG A 517 14.96 -39.02 -24.45
CA ARG A 517 13.69 -39.17 -25.20
C ARG A 517 12.47 -38.72 -24.40
N LYS A 518 12.54 -38.77 -23.07
CA LYS A 518 11.46 -38.37 -22.15
C LYS A 518 11.51 -36.88 -21.80
N LEU A 519 12.65 -36.23 -21.99
CA LEU A 519 12.84 -34.83 -21.61
C LEU A 519 12.13 -33.85 -22.54
N GLY A 520 11.83 -34.25 -23.78
CA GLY A 520 11.09 -33.43 -24.74
C GLY A 520 11.78 -32.14 -25.14
N VAL A 521 13.13 -32.11 -25.13
CA VAL A 521 13.91 -30.91 -25.45
C VAL A 521 13.72 -30.50 -26.91
N GLN A 522 13.50 -29.21 -27.16
CA GLN A 522 13.46 -28.59 -28.48
C GLN A 522 14.20 -27.25 -28.47
N TYR A 523 14.80 -26.89 -29.60
CA TYR A 523 15.48 -25.59 -29.73
C TYR A 523 14.79 -24.74 -30.79
N TYR A 524 14.46 -23.50 -30.44
CA TYR A 524 13.81 -22.55 -31.34
C TYR A 524 14.83 -21.49 -31.77
N PHE A 525 15.31 -21.57 -33.01
CA PHE A 525 16.25 -20.60 -33.56
C PHE A 525 15.52 -19.40 -34.18
N PHE A 526 15.94 -18.21 -33.78
CA PHE A 526 15.45 -16.93 -34.27
C PHE A 526 16.63 -16.12 -34.82
N SER A 527 16.42 -15.52 -35.99
CA SER A 527 17.25 -14.47 -36.58
C SER A 527 16.33 -13.28 -36.90
N CYS A 528 16.86 -12.13 -37.31
CA CYS A 528 15.97 -11.07 -37.80
C CYS A 528 15.27 -11.42 -39.11
N LYS A 529 15.75 -12.44 -39.84
CA LYS A 529 15.06 -12.96 -41.03
C LYS A 529 13.91 -13.91 -40.64
N ASP A 530 14.08 -14.64 -39.54
CA ASP A 530 13.14 -15.64 -39.03
C ASP A 530 12.50 -15.22 -37.70
N TYR A 531 12.36 -13.92 -37.49
CA TYR A 531 11.98 -13.32 -36.20
C TYR A 531 10.65 -13.89 -35.67
N PHE A 532 9.69 -14.14 -36.57
CA PHE A 532 8.33 -14.60 -36.23
C PHE A 532 8.09 -16.09 -36.48
N ASN A 533 8.95 -16.75 -37.27
CA ASN A 533 8.82 -18.15 -37.67
C ASN A 533 10.15 -18.87 -37.40
N PRO A 534 10.44 -19.25 -36.14
CA PRO A 534 11.72 -19.85 -35.80
C PRO A 534 11.94 -21.19 -36.49
N THR A 535 13.19 -21.48 -36.84
CA THR A 535 13.57 -22.84 -37.21
C THR A 535 13.64 -23.69 -35.93
N VAL A 536 12.86 -24.77 -35.87
CA VAL A 536 12.84 -25.67 -34.72
C VAL A 536 13.84 -26.81 -34.95
N LEU A 537 14.83 -26.94 -34.08
CA LEU A 537 15.82 -28.02 -34.14
C LEU A 537 15.45 -29.11 -33.12
N PRO A 538 15.47 -30.40 -33.53
CA PRO A 538 15.24 -31.51 -32.62
C PRO A 538 16.45 -31.71 -31.70
N TRP A 539 16.23 -32.27 -30.50
CA TRP A 539 17.30 -32.50 -29.54
C TRP A 539 18.40 -33.46 -30.00
N THR A 540 18.10 -34.36 -30.95
CA THR A 540 19.07 -35.33 -31.48
C THR A 540 20.14 -34.69 -32.34
N LEU A 541 19.82 -33.58 -33.02
CA LEU A 541 20.71 -32.86 -33.94
C LEU A 541 21.38 -33.77 -34.99
N ASN A 542 20.76 -34.91 -35.31
CA ASN A 542 21.29 -35.92 -36.25
C ASN A 542 21.17 -35.50 -37.72
N GLU A 543 20.40 -34.45 -38.00
CA GLU A 543 20.23 -33.87 -39.34
C GLU A 543 21.16 -32.66 -39.47
N SER A 544 22.40 -32.91 -39.88
CA SER A 544 23.39 -31.84 -40.14
C SER A 544 22.90 -30.79 -41.12
N ASP A 545 21.95 -31.15 -41.99
CA ASP A 545 21.37 -30.28 -43.01
C ASP A 545 20.44 -29.22 -42.40
N LEU A 546 19.68 -29.55 -41.34
CA LEU A 546 18.84 -28.56 -40.64
C LEU A 546 19.67 -27.47 -39.98
N ILE A 547 20.80 -27.84 -39.36
CA ILE A 547 21.70 -26.86 -38.73
C ILE A 547 22.38 -26.01 -39.80
N ARG A 548 22.87 -26.60 -40.89
CA ARG A 548 23.54 -25.86 -41.98
C ARG A 548 22.62 -24.90 -42.73
N ASN A 549 21.31 -25.17 -42.73
CA ASN A 549 20.30 -24.36 -43.41
C ASN A 549 19.69 -23.26 -42.54
N LEU A 550 20.14 -23.10 -41.28
CA LEU A 550 19.71 -21.96 -40.45
C LEU A 550 20.11 -20.64 -41.12
N ASN A 551 19.26 -19.61 -41.01
CA ASN A 551 19.68 -18.23 -41.30
C ASN A 551 20.59 -17.66 -40.19
N TYR A 552 21.54 -18.48 -39.74
CA TYR A 552 22.53 -18.16 -38.73
C TYR A 552 23.59 -17.24 -39.33
N ASN A 553 23.84 -16.11 -38.67
CA ASN A 553 24.92 -15.22 -39.08
C ASN A 553 26.09 -15.36 -38.09
N PRO A 554 27.23 -15.96 -38.48
CA PRO A 554 28.37 -16.16 -37.58
C PRO A 554 29.06 -14.86 -37.17
N LYS A 555 28.73 -13.71 -37.78
CA LYS A 555 29.21 -12.39 -37.33
C LYS A 555 28.40 -11.82 -36.17
N PHE A 556 27.27 -12.44 -35.83
CA PHE A 556 26.38 -12.00 -34.75
C PHE A 556 26.57 -12.88 -33.52
N GLN A 557 26.61 -12.24 -32.36
CA GLN A 557 26.65 -12.95 -31.09
C GLN A 557 25.34 -13.74 -30.92
N THR A 558 25.44 -14.96 -30.38
CA THR A 558 24.27 -15.83 -30.18
C THR A 558 23.85 -15.81 -28.72
N ILE A 559 22.57 -15.52 -28.45
CA ILE A 559 21.97 -15.63 -27.12
C ILE A 559 21.14 -16.91 -27.04
N ILE A 560 21.36 -17.74 -26.01
CA ILE A 560 20.56 -18.92 -25.71
C ILE A 560 19.74 -18.68 -24.44
N LEU A 561 18.42 -18.77 -24.54
CA LEU A 561 17.47 -18.53 -23.44
C LEU A 561 17.05 -19.86 -22.80
N VAL A 562 17.21 -19.98 -21.48
CA VAL A 562 16.98 -21.21 -20.72
C VAL A 562 16.02 -20.94 -19.55
N HIS A 563 14.78 -21.45 -19.66
CA HIS A 563 13.73 -21.23 -18.66
C HIS A 563 13.87 -22.07 -17.39
N GLY A 564 13.14 -21.70 -16.34
CA GLY A 564 13.19 -22.26 -14.99
C GLY A 564 12.28 -23.46 -14.70
N TYR A 565 12.19 -23.85 -13.41
CA TYR A 565 11.29 -24.91 -12.93
C TYR A 565 9.83 -24.49 -13.13
N THR A 566 9.00 -25.39 -13.67
CA THR A 566 7.59 -25.15 -14.07
C THR A 566 7.34 -24.13 -15.20
N GLU A 567 8.35 -23.37 -15.61
CA GLU A 567 8.29 -22.48 -16.78
C GLU A 567 8.34 -23.28 -18.09
N ARG A 568 8.08 -22.58 -19.20
CA ARG A 568 8.21 -23.07 -20.58
C ARG A 568 8.81 -21.95 -21.44
N PHE A 569 9.34 -22.29 -22.60
CA PHE A 569 9.66 -21.29 -23.60
C PHE A 569 8.35 -20.87 -24.31
N ASN A 570 7.94 -19.62 -24.14
CA ASN A 570 6.71 -19.08 -24.73
C ASN A 570 6.97 -17.68 -25.30
N GLN A 571 6.53 -17.42 -26.53
CA GLN A 571 6.68 -16.09 -27.16
C GLN A 571 5.91 -14.97 -26.45
N LEU A 572 5.03 -15.31 -25.48
CA LEU A 572 4.20 -14.37 -24.72
C LEU A 572 4.65 -14.18 -23.26
N ASP A 573 5.75 -14.81 -22.84
CA ASP A 573 6.34 -14.61 -21.51
C ASP A 573 7.72 -13.95 -21.61
N TRP A 574 8.45 -13.92 -20.50
CA TRP A 574 9.76 -13.27 -20.42
C TRP A 574 10.75 -13.76 -21.49
N THR A 575 10.67 -15.03 -21.90
CA THR A 575 11.56 -15.59 -22.94
C THR A 575 11.25 -14.99 -24.31
N GLY A 576 9.97 -14.76 -24.60
CA GLY A 576 9.50 -14.01 -25.75
C GLY A 576 9.88 -12.53 -25.71
N ASP A 577 9.60 -11.87 -24.59
CA ASP A 577 9.87 -10.44 -24.38
C ASP A 577 11.37 -10.12 -24.50
N LEU A 578 12.24 -10.95 -23.93
CA LEU A 578 13.69 -10.76 -24.04
C LEU A 578 14.17 -11.03 -25.48
N LYS A 579 13.67 -12.09 -26.13
CA LYS A 579 13.93 -12.36 -27.56
C LYS A 579 13.53 -11.16 -28.40
N ASP A 580 12.35 -10.57 -28.15
CA ASP A 580 11.84 -9.42 -28.89
C ASP A 580 12.72 -8.20 -28.66
N THR A 581 13.05 -7.92 -27.41
CA THR A 581 13.90 -6.79 -27.03
C THR A 581 15.28 -6.86 -27.69
N VAL A 582 15.88 -8.06 -27.75
CA VAL A 582 17.20 -8.26 -28.36
C VAL A 582 17.16 -8.17 -29.88
N LEU A 583 16.10 -8.70 -30.53
CA LEU A 583 15.99 -8.73 -31.99
C LEU A 583 15.40 -7.45 -32.60
N ASN A 584 14.64 -6.62 -31.86
CA ASN A 584 13.91 -5.43 -32.34
C ASN A 584 14.74 -4.12 -32.41
N ARG A 585 16.08 -4.19 -32.31
CA ARG A 585 16.97 -3.02 -32.38
C ARG A 585 17.30 -2.66 -33.85
N ASP A 586 17.39 -1.37 -34.19
CA ASP A 586 17.62 -0.78 -35.54
C ASP A 586 18.86 -1.26 -36.34
N SER A 587 19.56 -2.29 -35.88
CA SER A 587 20.77 -2.83 -36.54
C SER A 587 20.92 -4.36 -36.51
N CYS A 588 19.94 -5.14 -36.01
CA CYS A 588 19.92 -6.61 -36.11
C CYS A 588 21.30 -7.30 -35.91
N ARG A 589 21.77 -7.45 -34.67
CA ARG A 589 23.16 -7.90 -34.37
C ARG A 589 23.29 -9.22 -33.61
N TRP A 590 22.18 -9.96 -33.46
CA TRP A 590 22.14 -11.15 -32.60
C TRP A 590 21.46 -12.32 -33.31
N ASN A 591 21.91 -13.53 -33.00
CA ASN A 591 21.14 -14.77 -33.18
C ASN A 591 20.50 -15.13 -31.83
N VAL A 592 19.28 -15.64 -31.79
CA VAL A 592 18.62 -16.04 -30.52
C VAL A 592 18.15 -17.49 -30.61
N ILE A 593 18.40 -18.29 -29.57
CA ILE A 593 17.94 -19.69 -29.46
C ILE A 593 17.15 -19.86 -28.16
N GLY A 594 15.89 -20.25 -28.25
CA GLY A 594 15.09 -20.66 -27.10
C GLY A 594 15.25 -22.15 -26.80
N VAL A 595 15.49 -22.53 -25.56
CA VAL A 595 15.51 -23.93 -25.11
C VAL A 595 14.18 -24.28 -24.44
N GLU A 596 13.36 -25.10 -25.08
CA GLU A 596 12.13 -25.65 -24.50
C GLU A 596 12.43 -27.03 -23.92
N TYR A 597 12.25 -27.17 -22.61
CA TYR A 597 12.44 -28.44 -21.90
C TYR A 597 11.43 -28.60 -20.75
N GLY A 598 10.25 -28.00 -20.89
CA GLY A 598 9.18 -27.96 -19.89
C GLY A 598 8.77 -29.33 -19.38
N ARG A 599 8.80 -30.39 -20.21
CA ARG A 599 8.55 -31.76 -19.72
C ARG A 599 9.59 -32.23 -18.71
N ALA A 600 10.86 -31.86 -18.89
CA ALA A 600 11.95 -32.23 -18.00
C ALA A 600 11.90 -31.50 -16.65
N VAL A 601 11.40 -30.25 -16.63
CA VAL A 601 11.35 -29.39 -15.43
C VAL A 601 9.96 -29.24 -14.81
N GLN A 602 8.94 -29.95 -15.33
CA GLN A 602 7.63 -30.12 -14.68
C GLN A 602 7.54 -31.45 -13.91
N SER A 603 8.58 -32.29 -13.97
CA SER A 603 8.76 -33.46 -13.10
C SER A 603 8.96 -33.03 -11.64
N PRO A 604 8.75 -33.92 -10.64
CA PRO A 604 9.04 -33.62 -9.24
C PRO A 604 10.43 -32.98 -9.09
N TYR A 605 10.57 -31.96 -8.23
CA TYR A 605 11.75 -31.09 -8.18
C TYR A 605 13.11 -31.83 -8.15
N ALA A 606 13.22 -32.91 -7.38
CA ALA A 606 14.40 -33.78 -7.34
C ALA A 606 14.80 -34.37 -8.72
N GLN A 607 13.79 -34.75 -9.51
CA GLN A 607 13.97 -35.24 -10.87
C GLN A 607 14.30 -34.10 -11.84
N ALA A 608 13.67 -32.93 -11.68
CA ALA A 608 13.95 -31.74 -12.50
C ALA A 608 15.42 -31.29 -12.36
N ILE A 609 15.99 -31.31 -11.15
CA ILE A 609 17.41 -31.02 -10.90
C ILE A 609 18.31 -32.02 -11.64
N ALA A 610 18.01 -33.32 -11.56
CA ALA A 610 18.77 -34.34 -12.27
C ALA A 610 18.69 -34.17 -13.79
N ASN A 611 17.49 -33.88 -14.31
CA ASN A 611 17.28 -33.65 -15.74
C ASN A 611 18.01 -32.38 -16.24
N ALA A 612 18.09 -31.32 -15.43
CA ALA A 612 18.79 -30.08 -15.77
C ALA A 612 20.28 -30.29 -16.13
N LYS A 613 20.97 -31.22 -15.46
CA LYS A 613 22.37 -31.57 -15.78
C LYS A 613 22.49 -32.16 -17.19
N LEU A 614 21.58 -33.06 -17.56
CA LEU A 614 21.55 -33.66 -18.89
C LEU A 614 21.17 -32.62 -19.96
N VAL A 615 20.19 -31.75 -19.70
CA VAL A 615 19.82 -30.66 -20.61
C VAL A 615 20.98 -29.68 -20.81
N GLY A 616 21.74 -29.34 -19.77
CA GLY A 616 22.97 -28.54 -19.91
C GLY A 616 23.99 -29.20 -20.85
N ALA A 617 24.20 -30.51 -20.73
CA ALA A 617 25.05 -31.25 -21.66
C ALA A 617 24.50 -31.28 -23.10
N MET A 618 23.18 -31.30 -23.28
CA MET A 618 22.53 -31.22 -24.59
C MET A 618 22.69 -29.83 -25.23
N ILE A 619 22.61 -28.75 -24.45
CA ILE A 619 22.91 -27.38 -24.90
C ILE A 619 24.38 -27.26 -25.33
N ALA A 620 25.31 -27.83 -24.55
CA ALA A 620 26.72 -27.85 -24.92
C ALA A 620 26.98 -28.62 -26.22
N TYR A 621 26.25 -29.72 -26.44
CA TYR A 621 26.30 -30.46 -27.70
C TYR A 621 25.76 -29.61 -28.87
N LEU A 622 24.65 -28.87 -28.69
CA LEU A 622 24.13 -27.93 -29.70
C LEU A 622 25.17 -26.87 -30.09
N ILE A 623 25.81 -26.23 -29.12
CA ILE A 623 26.83 -25.21 -29.37
C ILE A 623 28.01 -25.80 -30.17
N ARG A 624 28.44 -27.02 -29.86
CA ARG A 624 29.48 -27.71 -30.65
C ARG A 624 29.05 -27.96 -32.08
N GLN A 625 27.79 -28.34 -32.32
CA GLN A 625 27.29 -28.52 -33.69
C GLN A 625 27.21 -27.20 -34.45
N LEU A 626 26.82 -26.10 -33.79
CA LEU A 626 26.82 -24.76 -34.40
C LEU A 626 28.23 -24.29 -34.74
N ASN A 627 29.21 -24.51 -33.84
CA ASN A 627 30.62 -24.22 -34.09
C ASN A 627 31.14 -24.96 -35.32
N LEU A 628 30.83 -26.26 -35.42
CA LEU A 628 31.22 -27.07 -36.57
C LEU A 628 30.53 -26.63 -37.88
N ALA A 629 29.26 -26.24 -37.82
CA ALA A 629 28.48 -25.85 -39.00
C ALA A 629 28.82 -24.44 -39.52
N PHE A 630 29.10 -23.49 -38.62
CA PHE A 630 29.22 -22.06 -38.96
C PHE A 630 30.60 -21.46 -38.67
N ASN A 631 31.58 -22.29 -38.29
CA ASN A 631 32.94 -21.87 -37.95
C ASN A 631 32.95 -20.79 -36.85
N THR A 632 32.12 -20.99 -35.82
CA THR A 632 32.09 -20.17 -34.60
C THR A 632 32.85 -20.86 -33.46
N THR A 633 33.04 -20.13 -32.37
CA THR A 633 33.67 -20.61 -31.15
C THR A 633 32.69 -20.50 -29.97
N ASN A 634 32.98 -21.16 -28.85
CA ASN A 634 32.13 -21.04 -27.65
C ASN A 634 32.00 -19.58 -27.15
N ASN A 635 33.00 -18.73 -27.41
CA ASN A 635 33.00 -17.31 -27.05
C ASN A 635 32.03 -16.45 -27.91
N ASP A 636 31.38 -17.06 -28.90
CA ASP A 636 30.31 -16.42 -29.68
C ASP A 636 28.92 -16.64 -29.05
N PHE A 637 28.84 -17.31 -27.89
CA PHE A 637 27.59 -17.65 -27.21
C PHE A 637 27.46 -16.99 -25.83
N VAL A 638 26.28 -16.43 -25.58
CA VAL A 638 25.79 -15.91 -24.30
C VAL A 638 24.61 -16.76 -23.87
N LEU A 639 24.60 -17.27 -22.64
CA LEU A 639 23.46 -17.99 -22.09
C LEU A 639 22.72 -17.12 -21.08
N VAL A 640 21.40 -17.04 -21.18
CA VAL A 640 20.54 -16.36 -20.21
C VAL A 640 19.66 -17.41 -19.54
N GLY A 641 19.86 -17.62 -18.24
CA GLY A 641 19.07 -18.56 -17.45
C GLY A 641 18.18 -17.83 -16.46
N HIS A 642 17.00 -18.41 -16.16
CA HIS A 642 16.17 -17.98 -15.03
C HIS A 642 15.89 -19.15 -14.08
N SER A 643 15.90 -18.93 -12.75
CA SER A 643 15.60 -19.99 -11.76
C SER A 643 16.50 -21.23 -11.93
N LEU A 644 15.92 -22.43 -12.03
CA LEU A 644 16.64 -23.67 -12.34
C LEU A 644 17.42 -23.59 -13.67
N GLY A 645 16.97 -22.78 -14.63
CA GLY A 645 17.65 -22.53 -15.90
C GLY A 645 19.02 -21.89 -15.76
N CYS A 646 19.27 -21.14 -14.68
CA CYS A 646 20.60 -20.61 -14.33
C CYS A 646 21.62 -21.74 -14.12
N HIS A 647 21.22 -22.78 -13.39
CA HIS A 647 22.07 -23.96 -13.15
C HIS A 647 22.22 -24.80 -14.42
N THR A 648 21.15 -24.96 -15.20
CA THR A 648 21.21 -25.60 -16.53
C THR A 648 22.23 -24.92 -17.45
N ALA A 649 22.27 -23.58 -17.47
CA ALA A 649 23.27 -22.82 -18.23
C ALA A 649 24.70 -23.04 -17.69
N GLY A 650 24.88 -23.06 -16.37
CA GLY A 650 26.16 -23.41 -15.75
C GLY A 650 26.65 -24.81 -16.11
N PHE A 651 25.76 -25.81 -16.13
CA PHE A 651 26.09 -27.18 -16.56
C PHE A 651 26.51 -27.25 -18.03
N ALA A 652 25.93 -26.42 -18.91
CA ALA A 652 26.40 -26.29 -20.29
C ALA A 652 27.82 -25.70 -20.35
N GLY A 653 28.07 -24.62 -19.59
CA GLY A 653 29.39 -23.99 -19.48
C GLY A 653 30.50 -24.93 -19.03
N LYS A 654 30.23 -25.78 -18.03
CA LYS A 654 31.19 -26.81 -17.55
C LYS A 654 31.64 -27.81 -18.63
N LYS A 655 30.86 -27.97 -19.71
CA LYS A 655 31.20 -28.85 -20.85
C LYS A 655 31.91 -28.10 -21.99
N LEU A 656 32.05 -26.77 -21.89
CA LEU A 656 32.58 -25.87 -22.92
C LEU A 656 33.73 -25.04 -22.36
N THR A 657 34.95 -25.60 -22.37
CA THR A 657 36.09 -25.04 -21.63
C THR A 657 37.18 -24.37 -22.47
N ASP A 658 37.20 -24.57 -23.79
CA ASP A 658 38.24 -23.99 -24.67
C ASP A 658 37.72 -23.66 -26.10
N PRO A 659 37.54 -22.36 -26.45
CA PRO A 659 37.41 -21.25 -25.50
C PRO A 659 36.17 -21.46 -24.61
N LYS A 660 36.02 -20.71 -23.52
CA LYS A 660 34.79 -20.76 -22.71
C LYS A 660 33.63 -20.04 -23.40
N LEU A 661 32.43 -20.18 -22.83
CA LEU A 661 31.31 -19.30 -23.14
C LEU A 661 31.68 -17.85 -22.84
N ARG A 662 31.20 -16.90 -23.66
CA ARG A 662 31.46 -15.47 -23.42
C ARG A 662 30.88 -14.98 -22.11
N MET A 663 29.60 -15.31 -21.90
CA MET A 663 28.86 -14.82 -20.76
C MET A 663 27.72 -15.77 -20.39
N ILE A 664 27.50 -15.94 -19.09
CA ILE A 664 26.24 -16.45 -18.53
C ILE A 664 25.60 -15.31 -17.74
N LEU A 665 24.39 -14.92 -18.14
CA LEU A 665 23.52 -14.01 -17.37
C LEU A 665 22.47 -14.85 -16.64
N ALA A 666 22.57 -14.93 -15.32
CA ALA A 666 21.75 -15.78 -14.49
C ALA A 666 20.78 -14.95 -13.65
N SER A 667 19.51 -14.98 -14.03
CA SER A 667 18.41 -14.29 -13.35
C SER A 667 17.83 -15.18 -12.26
N GLU A 668 17.98 -14.80 -11.01
CA GLU A 668 17.50 -15.54 -9.84
C GLU A 668 17.89 -17.03 -9.81
N PRO A 669 19.17 -17.40 -9.67
CA PRO A 669 19.54 -18.82 -9.56
C PRO A 669 18.80 -19.50 -8.42
N ALA A 670 18.22 -20.68 -8.66
CA ALA A 670 17.36 -21.35 -7.68
C ALA A 670 18.14 -21.73 -6.39
N GLY A 671 17.58 -21.42 -5.23
CA GLY A 671 18.19 -21.74 -3.93
C GLY A 671 17.96 -23.17 -3.43
N PRO A 672 16.72 -23.72 -3.49
CA PRO A 672 16.44 -25.08 -3.02
C PRO A 672 17.34 -26.12 -3.71
N ALA A 673 18.03 -26.95 -2.91
CA ALA A 673 19.03 -27.95 -3.34
C ALA A 673 20.34 -27.43 -3.96
N PHE A 674 20.54 -26.12 -4.09
CA PHE A 674 21.78 -25.51 -4.60
C PHE A 674 22.49 -24.59 -3.61
N ASN A 675 21.86 -24.26 -2.47
CA ASN A 675 22.55 -23.61 -1.35
C ASN A 675 23.60 -24.58 -0.76
N ARG A 676 24.85 -24.12 -0.58
CA ARG A 676 25.94 -24.87 0.10
C ARG A 676 26.35 -26.21 -0.55
N VAL A 677 26.05 -26.43 -1.82
CA VAL A 677 26.59 -27.56 -2.60
C VAL A 677 27.88 -27.18 -3.35
N SER A 678 28.64 -28.17 -3.80
CA SER A 678 29.91 -27.98 -4.52
C SER A 678 29.72 -27.21 -5.84
N ASN A 679 30.73 -26.46 -6.29
CA ASN A 679 30.67 -25.69 -7.55
C ASN A 679 30.43 -26.58 -8.79
N SER A 680 30.75 -27.87 -8.71
CA SER A 680 30.42 -28.88 -9.73
C SER A 680 28.92 -29.12 -9.88
N GLU A 681 28.14 -28.89 -8.82
CA GLU A 681 26.73 -29.24 -8.71
C GLU A 681 25.78 -28.04 -8.91
N ARG A 682 26.32 -26.83 -9.13
CA ARG A 682 25.55 -25.58 -9.31
C ARG A 682 26.23 -24.62 -10.28
N LEU A 683 25.63 -23.46 -10.50
CA LEU A 683 26.24 -22.38 -11.30
C LEU A 683 27.45 -21.83 -10.54
N SER A 684 28.53 -21.56 -11.26
CA SER A 684 29.79 -21.07 -10.70
C SER A 684 30.44 -20.02 -11.62
N PRO A 685 31.25 -19.07 -11.09
CA PRO A 685 31.98 -18.12 -11.91
C PRO A 685 32.86 -18.80 -12.97
N THR A 686 33.34 -20.03 -12.73
CA THR A 686 34.20 -20.74 -13.67
C THR A 686 33.50 -21.20 -14.96
N ASP A 687 32.17 -21.14 -15.03
CA ASP A 687 31.38 -21.74 -16.10
C ASP A 687 31.39 -20.94 -17.42
N ALA A 688 31.84 -19.69 -17.39
CA ALA A 688 32.02 -18.81 -18.57
C ALA A 688 33.16 -17.80 -18.33
N ASP A 689 33.56 -17.04 -19.34
CA ASP A 689 34.50 -15.92 -19.18
C ASP A 689 33.92 -14.79 -18.31
N LEU A 690 32.60 -14.59 -18.36
CA LEU A 690 31.86 -13.71 -17.47
C LEU A 690 30.59 -14.40 -16.97
N VAL A 691 30.33 -14.35 -15.67
CA VAL A 691 29.08 -14.86 -15.08
C VAL A 691 28.50 -13.71 -14.29
N LEU A 692 27.31 -13.26 -14.67
CA LEU A 692 26.57 -12.20 -14.02
C LEU A 692 25.35 -12.83 -13.36
N THR A 693 25.10 -12.59 -12.08
CA THR A 693 23.86 -12.99 -11.43
C THR A 693 23.03 -11.77 -11.06
N VAL A 694 21.71 -11.84 -11.24
CA VAL A 694 20.77 -10.84 -10.74
C VAL A 694 19.89 -11.54 -9.72
N GLN A 695 19.88 -11.06 -8.48
CA GLN A 695 19.15 -11.65 -7.36
C GLN A 695 18.14 -10.65 -6.77
N THR A 696 16.89 -11.06 -6.64
CA THR A 696 15.73 -10.29 -6.18
C THR A 696 14.93 -11.01 -5.10
N ASN A 697 15.27 -12.24 -4.70
CA ASN A 697 14.59 -12.98 -3.62
C ASN A 697 15.44 -14.14 -3.02
N GLN A 698 16.38 -13.85 -2.12
CA GLN A 698 17.21 -14.84 -1.44
C GLN A 698 16.45 -15.60 -0.32
N GLY A 699 16.62 -16.93 -0.25
CA GLY A 699 16.09 -17.72 0.86
C GLY A 699 16.74 -19.10 1.04
N SER A 700 16.65 -19.62 2.28
CA SER A 700 17.16 -20.95 2.64
C SER A 700 16.13 -22.07 2.48
N SER A 701 14.86 -21.74 2.20
CA SER A 701 13.76 -22.69 2.04
C SER A 701 12.64 -22.10 1.18
N PHE A 702 11.76 -22.94 0.61
CA PHE A 702 10.56 -22.49 -0.14
C PHE A 702 9.65 -21.50 0.62
N LEU A 703 9.81 -21.39 1.94
CA LEU A 703 9.05 -20.49 2.83
C LEU A 703 9.78 -19.17 3.15
N GLN A 704 11.10 -19.08 2.90
CA GLN A 704 11.94 -17.91 3.24
C GLN A 704 12.44 -17.14 2.00
N GLY A 705 12.31 -17.70 0.80
CA GLY A 705 12.78 -17.14 -0.47
C GLY A 705 13.26 -18.23 -1.42
N SER A 706 13.10 -18.02 -2.73
CA SER A 706 13.31 -19.07 -3.75
C SER A 706 14.69 -19.03 -4.43
N GLY A 707 15.43 -17.93 -4.28
CA GLY A 707 16.77 -17.72 -4.84
C GLY A 707 17.90 -18.18 -3.93
N VAL A 708 19.05 -18.51 -4.53
CA VAL A 708 20.29 -18.92 -3.84
C VAL A 708 20.85 -17.77 -3.01
N LYS A 709 21.41 -18.06 -1.83
CA LYS A 709 22.04 -17.04 -0.97
C LYS A 709 23.46 -16.68 -1.42
N ASP A 710 24.19 -17.66 -1.93
CA ASP A 710 25.59 -17.47 -2.31
C ASP A 710 25.71 -16.60 -3.59
N PRO A 711 26.65 -15.65 -3.68
CA PRO A 711 26.94 -14.95 -4.93
C PRO A 711 27.61 -15.91 -5.92
N LEU A 712 26.88 -16.29 -6.97
CA LEU A 712 27.34 -17.31 -7.93
C LEU A 712 28.09 -16.76 -9.15
N GLY A 713 28.13 -15.43 -9.30
CA GLY A 713 28.72 -14.75 -10.45
C GLY A 713 30.12 -14.21 -10.19
N HIS A 714 30.82 -13.85 -11.26
CA HIS A 714 31.93 -12.91 -11.21
C HIS A 714 31.47 -11.54 -10.68
N TYR A 715 30.25 -11.17 -11.04
CA TYR A 715 29.50 -10.08 -10.44
C TYR A 715 28.09 -10.56 -10.10
N SER A 716 27.63 -10.24 -8.90
CA SER A 716 26.30 -10.58 -8.40
C SER A 716 25.57 -9.30 -8.03
N PHE A 717 24.54 -8.96 -8.80
CA PHE A 717 23.67 -7.81 -8.56
C PHE A 717 22.56 -8.22 -7.61
N LEU A 718 22.61 -7.73 -6.37
CA LEU A 718 21.56 -7.95 -5.37
C LEU A 718 20.59 -6.77 -5.42
N VAL A 719 19.50 -6.91 -6.17
CA VAL A 719 18.52 -5.84 -6.34
C VAL A 719 17.69 -5.75 -5.07
N ASN A 720 17.71 -4.57 -4.41
CA ASN A 720 17.08 -4.36 -3.11
C ASN A 720 17.53 -5.41 -2.07
N ASP A 721 18.85 -5.65 -1.94
CA ASP A 721 19.46 -6.70 -1.10
C ASP A 721 18.97 -8.13 -1.39
N ALA A 722 18.45 -8.35 -2.60
CA ALA A 722 17.74 -9.56 -2.97
C ALA A 722 16.61 -9.92 -1.99
N SER A 723 15.95 -8.90 -1.41
CA SER A 723 14.77 -9.01 -0.55
C SER A 723 13.48 -8.88 -1.36
N ALA A 724 12.31 -8.96 -0.71
CA ALA A 724 11.03 -8.88 -1.41
C ALA A 724 10.88 -7.57 -2.21
N GLN A 725 10.76 -7.71 -3.53
CA GLN A 725 10.70 -6.56 -4.43
C GLN A 725 9.42 -5.72 -4.23
N PRO A 726 9.48 -4.37 -4.39
CA PRO A 726 8.33 -3.49 -4.23
C PRO A 726 7.09 -3.95 -4.99
N GLY A 727 5.97 -4.08 -4.29
CA GLY A 727 4.71 -4.62 -4.82
C GLY A 727 4.54 -6.14 -4.69
N CYS A 728 5.52 -6.85 -4.14
CA CYS A 728 5.43 -8.25 -3.75
C CYS A 728 5.36 -8.35 -2.21
N GLN A 729 4.21 -8.75 -1.64
CA GLN A 729 4.09 -8.88 -0.17
C GLN A 729 4.71 -10.20 0.34
N VAL A 730 5.40 -10.13 1.49
CA VAL A 730 5.84 -11.31 2.25
C VAL A 730 4.70 -11.78 3.15
N ILE A 731 4.10 -12.93 2.86
CA ILE A 731 3.05 -13.52 3.71
C ILE A 731 3.73 -14.25 4.88
N ASN A 732 3.87 -13.57 6.02
CA ASN A 732 4.13 -14.23 7.31
C ASN A 732 2.81 -14.74 7.91
N ARG A 733 2.31 -15.90 7.46
CA ARG A 733 1.28 -16.66 8.19
C ARG A 733 1.82 -18.02 8.61
N MET A 734 2.34 -18.11 9.83
CA MET A 734 2.43 -19.38 10.54
C MET A 734 1.19 -19.54 11.42
N GLY A 735 0.32 -20.47 11.04
CA GLY A 735 -0.86 -20.83 11.81
C GLY A 735 -1.85 -21.62 10.96
N ASN A 736 -1.74 -22.95 11.02
CA ASN A 736 -2.67 -23.96 10.48
C ASN A 736 -2.58 -24.28 8.97
N LEU A 737 -1.55 -25.02 8.56
CA LEU A 737 -1.55 -25.79 7.31
C LEU A 737 -0.82 -27.13 7.51
N PHE A 738 -1.40 -28.00 8.33
CA PHE A 738 -1.07 -29.42 8.37
C PHE A 738 -2.35 -30.23 8.46
N THR A 739 -3.02 -30.45 7.32
CA THR A 739 -3.76 -31.68 6.99
C THR A 739 -4.33 -31.55 5.56
N ASP A 740 -3.95 -32.51 4.72
CA ASP A 740 -4.54 -32.92 3.44
C ASP A 740 -4.51 -31.98 2.22
N GLY A 741 -3.47 -32.21 1.40
CA GLY A 741 -3.58 -32.39 -0.05
C GLY A 741 -4.11 -31.23 -0.91
N LEU A 742 -3.24 -30.30 -1.30
CA LEU A 742 -3.31 -29.61 -2.60
C LEU A 742 -2.02 -28.79 -2.86
N ILE A 743 -1.25 -29.24 -3.86
CA ILE A 743 0.05 -28.70 -4.30
C ILE A 743 -0.06 -27.32 -5.01
N ASN A 744 -1.27 -26.78 -5.20
CA ASN A 744 -1.48 -25.51 -5.91
C ASN A 744 -1.40 -24.24 -5.04
N GLY A 745 -1.35 -24.36 -3.70
CA GLY A 745 -1.33 -23.22 -2.78
C GLY A 745 0.06 -22.69 -2.38
N LEU A 746 1.14 -23.38 -2.77
CA LEU A 746 2.51 -23.04 -2.37
C LEU A 746 3.22 -22.02 -3.29
N TYR A 747 2.56 -21.56 -4.37
CA TYR A 747 3.14 -20.60 -5.33
C TYR A 747 3.13 -19.14 -4.85
N ALA A 748 2.41 -18.82 -3.78
CA ALA A 748 2.13 -17.43 -3.40
C ALA A 748 3.18 -16.75 -2.50
N ILE A 749 4.11 -17.50 -1.88
CA ILE A 749 4.90 -16.97 -0.75
C ILE A 749 6.27 -16.38 -1.18
N GLY A 750 6.75 -16.68 -2.39
CA GLY A 750 8.00 -16.11 -2.95
C GLY A 750 8.04 -15.88 -4.46
N GLY A 751 6.96 -16.20 -5.20
CA GLY A 751 6.96 -16.20 -6.67
C GLY A 751 7.04 -14.80 -7.32
N CYS A 752 6.45 -13.78 -6.70
CA CYS A 752 6.42 -12.42 -7.25
C CYS A 752 7.82 -11.80 -7.34
N SER A 753 8.57 -11.81 -6.22
CA SER A 753 9.93 -11.27 -6.20
C SER A 753 10.90 -12.12 -7.01
N HIS A 754 10.68 -13.44 -7.06
CA HIS A 754 11.47 -14.36 -7.90
C HIS A 754 11.35 -14.02 -9.39
N ALA A 755 10.13 -13.77 -9.89
CA ALA A 755 9.88 -13.40 -11.28
C ALA A 755 10.34 -11.98 -11.65
N ARG A 756 10.53 -11.08 -10.68
CA ARG A 756 10.87 -9.67 -10.94
C ARG A 756 12.29 -9.48 -11.50
N SER A 757 13.22 -10.42 -11.23
CA SER A 757 14.60 -10.38 -11.73
C SER A 757 14.69 -10.27 -13.26
N ILE A 758 13.86 -11.04 -13.96
CA ILE A 758 13.90 -11.10 -15.42
C ILE A 758 13.19 -9.91 -16.07
N GLU A 759 12.15 -9.40 -15.41
CA GLU A 759 11.45 -8.18 -15.85
C GLU A 759 12.38 -6.95 -15.81
N LEU A 760 13.27 -6.87 -14.81
CA LEU A 760 14.29 -5.82 -14.74
C LEU A 760 15.28 -5.93 -15.91
N ILE A 761 15.78 -7.14 -16.19
CA ILE A 761 16.69 -7.38 -17.32
C ILE A 761 16.05 -6.94 -18.65
N ILE A 762 14.76 -7.25 -18.85
CA ILE A 762 14.00 -6.87 -20.05
C ILE A 762 13.77 -5.36 -20.10
N ALA A 763 13.35 -4.74 -19.00
CA ALA A 763 13.09 -3.31 -18.93
C ALA A 763 14.35 -2.49 -19.23
N TYR A 764 15.51 -2.87 -18.69
CA TYR A 764 16.77 -2.19 -18.98
C TYR A 764 17.25 -2.40 -20.41
N ALA A 765 17.09 -3.60 -20.95
CA ALA A 765 17.35 -3.85 -22.36
C ALA A 765 16.46 -2.98 -23.27
N TYR A 766 15.27 -2.60 -22.80
CA TYR A 766 14.36 -1.66 -23.49
C TYR A 766 14.76 -0.19 -23.32
N GLU A 767 15.20 0.25 -22.14
CA GLU A 767 15.49 1.67 -21.85
C GLU A 767 16.83 2.19 -22.41
N ASP A 768 17.87 1.34 -22.49
CA ASP A 768 19.15 1.67 -23.16
C ASP A 768 18.95 2.05 -24.65
N SER A 769 17.80 1.72 -25.26
CA SER A 769 17.44 2.12 -26.62
C SER A 769 17.16 3.63 -26.81
N ARG A 770 16.97 4.38 -25.71
CA ARG A 770 16.66 5.82 -25.74
C ARG A 770 17.83 6.75 -25.38
N ASN A 771 19.04 6.21 -25.14
CA ASN A 771 20.25 6.97 -24.77
C ASN A 771 20.14 7.85 -23.50
N ASP A 772 19.07 7.72 -22.71
CA ASP A 772 18.78 8.62 -21.58
C ASP A 772 19.19 8.08 -20.20
N PHE A 773 19.64 6.82 -20.09
CA PHE A 773 19.92 6.18 -18.80
C PHE A 773 21.16 5.27 -18.83
N GLN A 774 22.09 5.48 -17.90
CA GLN A 774 23.16 4.54 -17.56
C GLN A 774 22.87 3.94 -16.18
N VAL A 775 22.82 2.61 -16.09
CA VAL A 775 22.72 1.91 -14.80
C VAL A 775 24.11 1.76 -14.23
N MET A 776 24.42 2.58 -13.22
CA MET A 776 25.63 2.46 -12.41
C MET A 776 25.34 1.48 -11.27
N ALA A 777 25.84 0.25 -11.36
CA ALA A 777 25.91 -0.63 -10.20
C ALA A 777 27.21 -0.35 -9.46
N TYR A 778 27.12 0.12 -8.22
CA TYR A 778 28.31 0.26 -7.38
C TYR A 778 28.83 -1.13 -7.02
N ARG A 779 30.14 -1.35 -7.23
CA ARG A 779 30.79 -2.56 -6.75
C ARG A 779 30.73 -2.53 -5.23
N CYS A 780 29.85 -3.34 -4.64
CA CYS A 780 29.97 -3.66 -3.22
C CYS A 780 31.33 -4.35 -3.01
N PRO A 781 32.09 -4.02 -1.95
CA PRO A 781 33.28 -4.78 -1.56
C PRO A 781 32.92 -6.27 -1.51
N ARG A 782 33.85 -7.14 -1.95
CA ARG A 782 33.61 -8.59 -2.01
C ARG A 782 33.09 -9.08 -0.65
N TYR A 783 32.12 -9.98 -0.70
CA TYR A 783 31.52 -10.72 0.43
C TYR A 783 32.51 -11.63 1.20
N GLN A 784 33.82 -11.33 1.16
CA GLN A 784 34.88 -12.11 1.81
C GLN A 784 35.93 -11.29 2.56
N ASP A 785 35.84 -9.97 2.61
CA ASP A 785 36.59 -9.18 3.59
C ASP A 785 35.58 -8.24 4.25
N TYR A 786 35.10 -8.62 5.43
CA TYR A 786 34.45 -7.67 6.34
C TYR A 786 35.57 -6.71 6.76
N ASP A 787 35.68 -5.57 6.09
CA ASP A 787 36.17 -4.40 6.78
C ASP A 787 35.11 -4.10 7.85
N GLU A 788 35.50 -4.20 9.11
CA GLU A 788 34.64 -3.87 10.25
C GLU A 788 34.19 -2.40 10.20
N GLU A 789 34.75 -1.58 9.31
CA GLU A 789 34.56 -0.13 9.20
C GLU A 789 34.41 0.33 7.74
N VAL A 790 33.45 1.21 7.47
CA VAL A 790 33.32 1.96 6.19
C VAL A 790 33.49 3.44 6.43
N CYS A 791 34.28 4.11 5.58
CA CYS A 791 34.53 5.55 5.67
C CYS A 791 33.99 6.29 4.46
N TYR A 792 33.29 7.40 4.70
CA TYR A 792 32.77 8.29 3.67
C TYR A 792 33.46 9.64 3.75
N GLU A 793 34.00 10.09 2.61
CA GLU A 793 34.69 11.36 2.49
C GLU A 793 33.79 12.51 2.98
N GLY A 794 34.29 13.29 3.95
CA GLY A 794 33.55 14.40 4.56
C GLY A 794 32.57 14.02 5.67
N TYR A 795 32.29 12.72 5.90
CA TYR A 795 31.34 12.24 6.91
C TYR A 795 31.95 11.27 7.95
N GLY A 796 33.21 10.86 7.78
CA GLY A 796 33.93 10.02 8.73
C GLY A 796 33.70 8.52 8.52
N CYS A 797 34.10 7.73 9.51
CA CYS A 797 34.03 6.27 9.48
C CYS A 797 32.89 5.73 10.36
N PHE A 798 32.39 4.55 10.00
CA PHE A 798 31.26 3.87 10.63
C PHE A 798 31.60 2.39 10.78
N ASN A 799 31.56 1.86 12.00
CA ASN A 799 32.02 0.51 12.31
C ASN A 799 30.85 -0.38 12.77
N GLN A 800 30.88 -1.66 12.37
CA GLN A 800 29.89 -2.68 12.72
C GLN A 800 29.95 -3.07 14.22
N SER A 801 31.09 -2.90 14.87
CA SER A 801 31.31 -3.22 16.29
C SER A 801 30.66 -2.21 17.25
N GLU A 802 30.46 -0.95 16.85
CA GLU A 802 29.91 0.09 17.74
C GLU A 802 28.46 -0.16 18.17
N ILE A 803 27.74 -1.07 17.51
CA ILE A 803 26.35 -1.42 17.83
C ILE A 803 26.25 -2.80 18.51
N ASN A 804 27.32 -3.60 18.53
CA ASN A 804 27.28 -5.04 18.81
C ASN A 804 27.84 -5.47 20.18
N GLU A 805 28.35 -4.58 21.02
CA GLU A 805 29.22 -5.02 22.12
C GLU A 805 28.57 -5.89 23.22
N ASP A 806 27.23 -6.00 23.39
CA ASP A 806 26.69 -6.77 24.55
C ASP A 806 25.32 -7.50 24.42
N HIS A 807 24.68 -7.64 23.23
CA HIS A 807 23.32 -8.23 23.17
C HIS A 807 23.10 -9.39 22.16
N PRO A 808 22.77 -10.63 22.62
CA PRO A 808 22.61 -11.83 21.78
C PRO A 808 21.46 -11.81 20.75
N LEU A 809 20.50 -10.88 20.89
CA LEU A 809 19.35 -10.72 19.99
C LEU A 809 19.51 -9.58 18.98
N ALA A 810 20.51 -8.70 19.16
CA ALA A 810 20.77 -7.56 18.28
C ALA A 810 21.63 -7.94 17.06
N SER A 811 22.49 -8.96 17.18
CA SER A 811 23.48 -9.32 16.17
C SER A 811 22.90 -9.69 14.79
N ASP A 812 21.67 -10.22 14.73
CA ASP A 812 21.02 -10.60 13.46
C ASP A 812 20.29 -9.41 12.78
N LEU A 813 19.96 -8.35 13.53
CA LEU A 813 19.25 -7.15 13.03
C LEU A 813 20.18 -5.95 12.79
N VAL A 814 21.42 -6.02 13.25
CA VAL A 814 22.38 -4.90 13.31
C VAL A 814 23.61 -5.12 12.39
N ALA A 815 23.70 -6.27 11.72
CA ALA A 815 24.87 -6.65 10.93
C ALA A 815 25.10 -5.88 9.61
N SER A 816 24.38 -4.78 9.37
CA SER A 816 24.53 -3.96 8.15
C SER A 816 25.40 -2.75 8.44
N LEU A 817 26.46 -2.55 7.64
CA LEU A 817 27.16 -1.26 7.60
C LEU A 817 26.29 -0.22 6.88
N PRO A 818 26.35 1.07 7.28
CA PRO A 818 25.53 2.08 6.66
C PRO A 818 25.96 2.32 5.23
N GLU A 819 25.00 2.59 4.36
CA GLU A 819 25.23 2.87 2.95
C GLU A 819 25.87 4.24 2.73
N SER A 820 26.49 4.41 1.57
CA SER A 820 27.09 5.70 1.20
C SER A 820 26.02 6.80 1.17
N PRO A 821 26.32 8.00 1.71
CA PRO A 821 25.42 9.14 1.59
C PRO A 821 25.20 9.57 0.14
N ASN A 822 25.96 9.05 -0.83
CA ASN A 822 25.74 9.29 -2.27
C ASN A 822 24.95 8.16 -2.97
N SER A 823 24.63 7.06 -2.29
CA SER A 823 23.79 5.99 -2.84
C SER A 823 22.39 6.51 -3.16
N TYR A 824 21.86 7.39 -2.32
CA TYR A 824 20.58 8.07 -2.51
C TYR A 824 20.71 9.56 -2.26
N VAL A 825 20.03 10.35 -3.09
CA VAL A 825 19.98 11.81 -2.90
C VAL A 825 18.98 12.11 -1.80
N LEU A 826 19.47 12.61 -0.65
CA LEU A 826 18.59 13.15 0.40
C LEU A 826 18.06 14.50 -0.10
N GLN A 827 16.76 14.73 0.11
CA GLN A 827 16.15 16.01 -0.23
C GLN A 827 15.95 16.85 1.02
N LEU A 828 16.40 18.09 0.96
CA LEU A 828 16.33 19.06 2.04
C LEU A 828 15.36 20.16 1.63
N PHE A 829 14.19 20.21 2.24
CA PHE A 829 13.15 21.18 1.91
C PHE A 829 13.19 22.34 2.89
N PHE A 830 13.68 23.49 2.42
CA PHE A 830 13.88 24.67 3.23
C PHE A 830 12.66 25.61 3.16
N PHE A 831 11.99 25.79 4.28
CA PHE A 831 10.83 26.63 4.47
C PHE A 831 11.10 27.76 5.46
N THR A 832 10.44 28.88 5.22
CA THR A 832 10.35 30.05 6.09
C THR A 832 8.96 30.66 5.92
N CYS A 833 8.65 31.65 6.74
CA CYS A 833 7.43 32.45 6.55
C CYS A 833 7.32 33.13 5.18
N GLU A 834 8.47 33.40 4.56
CA GLU A 834 8.53 34.05 3.26
C GLU A 834 8.27 33.06 2.11
N ASN A 835 8.40 31.75 2.36
CA ASN A 835 8.16 30.69 1.38
C ASN A 835 7.46 29.44 1.97
N PRO A 836 6.29 29.57 2.63
CA PRO A 836 5.67 28.48 3.38
C PRO A 836 5.13 27.35 2.49
N LEU A 837 4.82 27.66 1.21
CA LEU A 837 4.28 26.70 0.25
C LEU A 837 5.32 26.18 -0.77
N ASN A 838 6.37 26.97 -1.04
CA ASN A 838 7.34 26.69 -2.09
C ASN A 838 8.75 26.60 -1.47
N PRO A 839 9.18 25.41 -1.02
CA PRO A 839 10.47 25.26 -0.37
C PRO A 839 11.61 25.55 -1.34
N THR A 840 12.71 26.06 -0.81
CA THR A 840 13.99 25.96 -1.54
C THR A 840 14.52 24.54 -1.33
N ILE A 841 14.73 23.80 -2.42
CA ILE A 841 15.12 22.39 -2.36
C ILE A 841 16.62 22.28 -2.54
N PHE A 842 17.27 21.64 -1.58
CA PHE A 842 18.67 21.27 -1.63
C PHE A 842 18.85 19.76 -1.51
N ASN A 843 20.10 19.33 -1.65
CA ASN A 843 20.52 17.97 -1.32
C ASN A 843 21.72 18.01 -0.36
N GLN A 844 22.18 16.83 0.08
CA GLN A 844 23.31 16.69 1.00
C GLN A 844 24.61 17.38 0.54
N ASN A 845 24.78 17.56 -0.77
CA ASN A 845 25.99 18.12 -1.38
C ASN A 845 25.94 19.66 -1.51
N VAL A 846 24.91 20.31 -0.98
CA VAL A 846 24.79 21.78 -0.99
C VAL A 846 26.04 22.46 -0.43
N THR A 847 26.51 23.49 -1.12
CA THR A 847 27.70 24.27 -0.75
C THR A 847 27.35 25.50 0.09
N VAL A 848 28.31 26.03 0.84
CA VAL A 848 28.15 27.28 1.61
C VAL A 848 27.74 28.45 0.70
N ASP A 849 28.27 28.51 -0.52
CA ASP A 849 27.94 29.58 -1.48
C ASP A 849 26.55 29.42 -2.10
N GLU A 850 26.04 28.20 -2.24
CA GLU A 850 24.65 27.96 -2.66
C GLU A 850 23.68 28.35 -1.55
N LEU A 851 23.98 28.00 -0.28
CA LEU A 851 23.19 28.41 0.88
C LEU A 851 23.10 29.95 0.97
N LYS A 852 24.23 30.66 0.84
CA LYS A 852 24.25 32.14 0.85
C LYS A 852 23.42 32.77 -0.28
N ARG A 853 23.25 32.07 -1.40
CA ARG A 853 22.51 32.57 -2.58
C ARG A 853 21.01 32.29 -2.52
N SER A 854 20.56 31.30 -1.75
CA SER A 854 19.12 31.07 -1.53
C SER A 854 18.56 32.09 -0.55
N ALA A 855 17.80 33.04 -1.08
CA ALA A 855 17.51 34.33 -0.47
C ALA A 855 16.64 34.36 0.83
N ASN A 856 16.37 33.22 1.48
CA ASN A 856 15.32 33.14 2.50
C ASN A 856 15.77 32.69 3.90
N PHE A 857 17.00 32.19 4.12
CA PHE A 857 17.44 31.83 5.49
C PHE A 857 17.59 33.08 6.37
N ASN A 858 16.94 33.10 7.53
CA ASN A 858 17.07 34.21 8.48
C ASN A 858 17.94 33.78 9.68
N PRO A 859 19.16 34.34 9.85
CA PRO A 859 20.05 33.98 10.96
C PRO A 859 19.58 34.40 12.34
N ASN A 860 18.58 35.28 12.43
CA ASN A 860 18.00 35.70 13.71
C ASN A 860 16.85 34.78 14.16
N ARG A 861 16.54 33.73 13.39
CA ARG A 861 15.49 32.75 13.68
C ARG A 861 16.11 31.41 14.05
N ARG A 862 15.52 30.71 15.02
CA ARG A 862 15.91 29.32 15.35
C ARG A 862 15.60 28.41 14.16
N THR A 863 16.32 27.31 14.03
CA THR A 863 16.12 26.39 12.91
C THR A 863 15.59 25.04 13.38
N VAL A 864 14.44 24.61 12.88
CA VAL A 864 13.85 23.29 13.18
C VAL A 864 14.13 22.33 12.03
N LEU A 865 14.81 21.23 12.33
CA LEU A 865 14.97 20.08 11.45
C LEU A 865 13.83 19.09 11.73
N ILE A 866 13.04 18.75 10.72
CA ILE A 866 11.96 17.74 10.82
C ILE A 866 12.45 16.46 10.15
N VAL A 867 12.56 15.37 10.92
CA VAL A 867 13.16 14.11 10.48
C VAL A 867 12.15 12.96 10.66
N HIS A 868 11.66 12.43 9.53
CA HIS A 868 10.65 11.38 9.54
C HIS A 868 11.19 9.99 9.93
N GLY A 869 10.29 9.03 10.15
CA GLY A 869 10.61 7.64 10.48
C GLY A 869 10.73 6.71 9.27
N ARG A 870 10.71 5.40 9.53
CA ARG A 870 10.68 4.37 8.47
C ARG A 870 9.35 4.41 7.71
N ASN A 871 9.41 4.24 6.39
CA ASN A 871 8.24 4.24 5.50
C ASN A 871 7.42 5.56 5.57
N GLU A 872 8.06 6.65 5.98
CA GLU A 872 7.47 8.00 6.02
C GLU A 872 8.15 8.89 4.97
N HIS A 873 7.43 9.91 4.50
CA HIS A 873 7.88 10.90 3.52
C HIS A 873 7.53 12.31 3.99
N TYR A 874 8.18 13.32 3.40
CA TYR A 874 7.90 14.73 3.72
C TYR A 874 6.53 15.22 3.18
N ASP A 875 5.97 14.58 2.16
CA ASP A 875 4.76 14.99 1.45
C ASP A 875 3.57 14.01 1.58
N GLU A 876 3.80 12.72 1.84
CA GLU A 876 2.73 11.73 2.00
C GLU A 876 2.17 11.63 3.43
N PHE A 877 2.93 12.05 4.46
CA PHE A 877 2.52 11.92 5.86
C PHE A 877 2.18 13.27 6.51
N LEU A 878 0.99 13.32 7.10
CA LEU A 878 0.36 14.53 7.62
C LEU A 878 1.25 15.33 8.59
N TRP A 879 1.93 14.63 9.51
CA TRP A 879 2.55 15.29 10.66
C TRP A 879 3.76 16.18 10.32
N THR A 880 4.58 15.82 9.33
CA THR A 880 5.76 16.60 8.95
C THR A 880 5.35 17.92 8.29
N GLY A 881 4.33 17.85 7.43
CA GLY A 881 3.66 18.99 6.82
C GLY A 881 2.97 19.87 7.87
N ASP A 882 2.19 19.28 8.77
CA ASP A 882 1.46 19.98 9.83
C ASP A 882 2.40 20.71 10.79
N MET A 883 3.47 20.05 11.25
CA MET A 883 4.49 20.66 12.10
C MET A 883 5.18 21.81 11.37
N LYS A 884 5.56 21.62 10.10
CA LYS A 884 6.12 22.68 9.26
C LYS A 884 5.17 23.86 9.16
N ASP A 885 3.89 23.63 8.85
CA ASP A 885 2.89 24.68 8.66
C ASP A 885 2.68 25.46 9.96
N LEU A 886 2.60 24.79 11.10
CA LEU A 886 2.47 25.47 12.39
C LEU A 886 3.70 26.35 12.70
N LEU A 887 4.91 25.83 12.51
CA LEU A 887 6.15 26.54 12.78
C LEU A 887 6.32 27.78 11.88
N VAL A 888 5.85 27.74 10.63
CA VAL A 888 5.95 28.87 9.68
C VAL A 888 4.71 29.78 9.67
N THR A 889 3.64 29.48 10.42
CA THR A 889 2.41 30.31 10.43
C THR A 889 1.99 30.85 11.78
N ARG A 890 2.21 30.11 12.89
CA ARG A 890 1.56 30.39 14.17
C ARG A 890 2.40 31.24 15.12
N ASP A 891 3.72 31.02 15.14
CA ASP A 891 4.62 31.63 16.13
C ASP A 891 5.33 32.87 15.56
N GLY A 892 4.60 33.82 14.98
CA GLY A 892 5.14 35.15 14.62
C GLY A 892 6.33 35.15 13.66
N CYS A 893 6.58 34.07 12.92
CA CYS A 893 7.76 33.87 12.08
C CYS A 893 9.08 33.78 12.84
N GLU A 894 9.14 32.95 13.88
CA GLU A 894 10.33 32.75 14.70
C GLU A 894 11.29 31.66 14.21
N TYR A 895 10.86 30.82 13.24
CA TYR A 895 11.62 29.65 12.80
C TYR A 895 12.01 29.65 11.33
N ASN A 896 13.20 29.14 11.04
CA ASN A 896 13.52 28.49 9.78
C ASN A 896 13.17 27.00 9.93
N VAL A 897 12.60 26.37 8.89
CA VAL A 897 12.21 24.95 8.94
C VAL A 897 12.89 24.19 7.81
N ILE A 898 13.53 23.07 8.12
CA ILE A 898 14.14 22.17 7.14
C ILE A 898 13.54 20.79 7.30
N SER A 899 12.70 20.38 6.36
CA SER A 899 12.18 19.01 6.32
C SER A 899 13.15 18.11 5.57
N ILE A 900 13.51 16.98 6.19
CA ILE A 900 14.54 16.05 5.69
C ILE A 900 13.83 14.83 5.12
N ASP A 901 13.86 14.65 3.80
CA ASP A 901 13.42 13.41 3.15
C ASP A 901 14.62 12.51 2.87
N TYR A 902 14.67 11.41 3.62
CA TYR A 902 15.63 10.33 3.47
C TYR A 902 14.93 8.97 3.31
N TYR A 903 13.66 8.96 2.89
CA TYR A 903 12.84 7.75 2.75
C TYR A 903 13.56 6.63 2.01
N ARG A 904 14.24 6.96 0.91
CA ARG A 904 14.98 5.97 0.09
C ARG A 904 16.06 5.22 0.87
N MET A 905 16.62 5.82 1.92
CA MET A 905 17.59 5.17 2.80
C MET A 905 16.92 4.31 3.90
N THR A 906 15.60 4.35 4.03
CA THR A 906 14.82 3.61 5.04
C THR A 906 13.81 2.62 4.47
N ASP A 907 13.53 2.66 3.16
CA ASP A 907 12.56 1.82 2.43
C ASP A 907 13.06 0.38 2.15
N HIS A 908 14.32 0.08 2.47
CA HIS A 908 14.91 -1.25 2.33
C HIS A 908 14.63 -2.13 3.56
N SER A 909 15.57 -2.99 3.95
CA SER A 909 15.47 -3.77 5.18
C SER A 909 15.46 -2.86 6.42
N TYR A 910 14.88 -3.33 7.53
CA TYR A 910 14.92 -2.57 8.79
C TYR A 910 16.35 -2.38 9.28
N SER A 911 17.21 -3.39 9.13
CA SER A 911 18.63 -3.34 9.50
C SER A 911 19.41 -2.29 8.71
N SER A 912 19.17 -2.18 7.40
CA SER A 912 19.77 -1.11 6.57
C SER A 912 19.27 0.26 7.01
N GLY A 913 17.97 0.40 7.29
CA GLY A 913 17.39 1.64 7.81
C GLY A 913 18.01 2.06 9.15
N VAL A 914 18.20 1.11 10.07
CA VAL A 914 18.89 1.31 11.36
C VAL A 914 20.32 1.81 11.13
N ALA A 915 21.11 1.12 10.30
CA ALA A 915 22.49 1.51 10.02
C ALA A 915 22.55 2.92 9.40
N ASN A 916 21.70 3.18 8.40
CA ASN A 916 21.66 4.44 7.65
C ASN A 916 21.35 5.65 8.54
N THR A 917 20.69 5.48 9.70
CA THR A 917 20.45 6.59 10.64
C THR A 917 21.74 7.31 11.06
N GLN A 918 22.86 6.58 11.20
CA GLN A 918 24.16 7.15 11.57
C GLN A 918 24.72 8.06 10.46
N VAL A 919 24.64 7.61 9.21
CA VAL A 919 25.10 8.38 8.05
C VAL A 919 24.23 9.60 7.83
N VAL A 920 22.90 9.48 7.94
CA VAL A 920 22.00 10.63 7.85
C VAL A 920 22.29 11.63 8.96
N GLY A 921 22.54 11.17 10.19
CA GLY A 921 22.96 12.04 11.30
C GLY A 921 24.26 12.80 11.00
N ALA A 922 25.25 12.13 10.40
CA ALA A 922 26.49 12.77 9.96
C ALA A 922 26.25 13.82 8.86
N VAL A 923 25.34 13.54 7.91
CA VAL A 923 24.94 14.50 6.86
C VAL A 923 24.29 15.74 7.47
N LEU A 924 23.37 15.57 8.43
CA LEU A 924 22.70 16.69 9.09
C LEU A 924 23.67 17.52 9.95
N ALA A 925 24.60 16.88 10.66
CA ALA A 925 25.65 17.60 11.39
C ALA A 925 26.49 18.46 10.44
N LYS A 926 26.84 17.92 9.26
CA LYS A 926 27.58 18.66 8.24
C LYS A 926 26.76 19.82 7.64
N LEU A 927 25.45 19.64 7.48
CA LEU A 927 24.54 20.70 7.05
C LEU A 927 24.52 21.84 8.08
N ILE A 928 24.42 21.53 9.37
CA ILE A 928 24.48 22.53 10.46
C ILE A 928 25.80 23.29 10.41
N GLU A 929 26.95 22.61 10.28
CA GLU A 929 28.25 23.27 10.13
C GLU A 929 28.29 24.23 8.92
N LYS A 930 27.73 23.81 7.77
CA LYS A 930 27.66 24.65 6.56
C LYS A 930 26.76 25.88 6.77
N LEU A 931 25.62 25.72 7.46
CA LEU A 931 24.73 26.83 7.83
C LEU A 931 25.41 27.79 8.82
N SER A 932 26.12 27.28 9.83
CA SER A 932 26.94 28.08 10.75
C SER A 932 28.03 28.85 10.01
N GLN A 933 28.69 28.23 9.03
CA GLN A 933 29.69 28.91 8.19
C GLN A 933 29.06 29.97 7.28
N ALA A 934 27.90 29.67 6.68
CA ALA A 934 27.20 30.55 5.75
C ALA A 934 26.63 31.79 6.44
N PHE A 935 26.01 31.61 7.61
CA PHE A 935 25.13 32.60 8.23
C PHE A 935 25.52 33.00 9.65
N LYS A 936 26.60 32.44 10.21
CA LYS A 936 27.09 32.72 11.58
C LYS A 936 26.09 32.37 12.69
N VAL A 937 25.31 31.31 12.48
CA VAL A 937 24.38 30.74 13.48
C VAL A 937 25.07 29.68 14.34
N ASP A 938 24.63 29.52 15.60
CA ASP A 938 25.17 28.52 16.52
C ASP A 938 24.39 27.20 16.40
N ALA A 939 25.04 26.05 16.62
CA ALA A 939 24.36 24.75 16.69
C ALA A 939 23.34 24.69 17.85
N LEU A 940 23.52 25.53 18.88
CA LEU A 940 22.56 25.74 19.96
C LEU A 940 21.21 26.30 19.48
N ASP A 941 21.16 26.97 18.33
CA ASP A 941 19.93 27.56 17.78
C ASP A 941 19.08 26.54 16.99
N PHE A 942 19.53 25.28 16.90
CA PHE A 942 18.85 24.22 16.17
C PHE A 942 18.01 23.32 17.08
N ILE A 943 16.82 22.97 16.61
CA ILE A 943 15.94 21.95 17.18
C ILE A 943 15.87 20.80 16.16
N CYS A 944 16.13 19.56 16.57
CA CYS A 944 15.92 18.38 15.74
C CYS A 944 14.71 17.58 16.25
N ALA A 945 13.62 17.61 15.50
CA ALA A 945 12.39 16.87 15.80
C ALA A 945 12.34 15.61 14.95
N GLY A 946 12.57 14.45 15.58
CA GLY A 946 12.63 13.15 14.93
C GLY A 946 11.49 12.25 15.36
N HIS A 947 10.93 11.45 14.45
CA HIS A 947 9.95 10.39 14.77
C HIS A 947 10.55 9.00 14.46
N SER A 948 10.31 8.01 15.33
CA SER A 948 10.76 6.62 15.09
C SER A 948 12.28 6.54 14.86
N LEU A 949 12.74 5.99 13.72
CA LEU A 949 14.15 6.03 13.30
C LEU A 949 14.73 7.46 13.23
N GLY A 950 13.91 8.46 12.90
CA GLY A 950 14.30 9.86 12.85
C GLY A 950 14.73 10.42 14.21
N SER A 951 14.22 9.87 15.31
CA SER A 951 14.67 10.22 16.67
C SER A 951 16.15 9.88 16.87
N HIS A 952 16.59 8.73 16.35
CA HIS A 952 17.99 8.31 16.42
C HIS A 952 18.86 9.09 15.44
N VAL A 953 18.35 9.45 14.25
CA VAL A 953 19.05 10.38 13.34
C VAL A 953 19.37 11.70 14.05
N CYS A 954 18.43 12.25 14.81
CA CYS A 954 18.67 13.45 15.62
C CYS A 954 19.75 13.23 16.69
N GLY A 955 19.73 12.07 17.37
CA GLY A 955 20.77 11.68 18.32
C GLY A 955 22.16 11.65 17.69
N PHE A 956 22.31 10.92 16.58
CA PHE A 956 23.58 10.84 15.85
C PHE A 956 24.04 12.19 15.29
N THR A 957 23.10 13.06 14.89
CA THR A 957 23.42 14.45 14.51
C THR A 957 24.08 15.20 15.66
N GLY A 958 23.49 15.09 16.86
CA GLY A 958 24.01 15.66 18.09
C GLY A 958 25.41 15.15 18.46
N GLN A 959 25.61 13.82 18.41
CA GLN A 959 26.88 13.17 18.72
C GLN A 959 28.04 13.60 17.81
N ARG A 960 27.74 14.03 16.58
CA ARG A 960 28.74 14.54 15.64
C ARG A 960 29.05 16.03 15.85
N LEU A 961 28.18 16.77 16.52
CA LEU A 961 28.32 18.20 16.82
C LEU A 961 28.95 18.50 18.19
N LYS A 962 29.64 17.53 18.83
CA LYS A 962 30.17 17.64 20.21
C LYS A 962 30.93 18.93 20.53
N SER A 963 31.61 19.56 19.57
CA SER A 963 32.33 20.83 19.78
C SER A 963 31.44 22.06 19.84
N SER A 964 30.21 22.01 19.33
CA SER A 964 29.26 23.13 19.27
C SER A 964 27.94 22.84 19.98
N GLN A 965 27.66 21.59 20.38
CA GLN A 965 26.46 21.08 21.06
C GLN A 965 25.13 21.46 20.38
N LEU A 966 24.34 20.46 19.97
CA LEU A 966 23.01 20.71 19.41
C LEU A 966 22.07 21.32 20.46
N GLY A 967 21.24 22.29 20.06
CA GLY A 967 20.34 23.00 20.97
C GLY A 967 19.30 22.11 21.65
N MET A 968 18.47 21.44 20.84
CA MET A 968 17.41 20.58 21.36
C MET A 968 17.11 19.40 20.44
N ILE A 969 16.78 18.25 21.02
CA ILE A 969 16.18 17.11 20.33
C ILE A 969 14.78 16.83 20.89
N LEU A 970 13.80 16.69 20.01
CA LEU A 970 12.48 16.14 20.31
C LEU A 970 12.36 14.77 19.63
N GLY A 971 12.48 13.69 20.41
CA GLY A 971 12.30 12.30 19.98
C GLY A 971 10.85 11.84 20.15
N MET A 972 10.11 11.73 19.07
CA MET A 972 8.73 11.24 19.04
C MET A 972 8.77 9.72 18.84
N ASP A 973 8.37 8.99 19.86
CA ASP A 973 8.39 7.53 19.99
C ASP A 973 9.64 6.88 19.38
N PRO A 974 10.84 7.14 19.96
CA PRO A 974 12.09 6.58 19.46
C PRO A 974 11.98 5.07 19.26
N ALA A 975 12.45 4.58 18.11
CA ALA A 975 12.31 3.18 17.75
C ALA A 975 12.99 2.27 18.78
N GLY A 976 12.30 1.22 19.23
CA GLY A 976 12.87 0.23 20.15
C GLY A 976 13.74 -0.84 19.48
N PRO A 977 13.33 -1.44 18.35
CA PRO A 977 14.09 -2.53 17.75
C PRO A 977 15.48 -2.06 17.30
N ALA A 978 16.53 -2.80 17.67
CA ALA A 978 17.95 -2.46 17.47
C ALA A 978 18.51 -1.24 18.25
N PHE A 979 17.67 -0.49 18.97
CA PHE A 979 18.09 0.67 19.77
C PHE A 979 17.75 0.57 21.26
N SER A 980 16.92 -0.38 21.69
CA SER A 980 16.65 -0.63 23.11
C SER A 980 17.78 -1.46 23.74
N ASN A 981 18.19 -1.08 24.94
CA ASN A 981 19.23 -1.76 25.73
C ASN A 981 20.59 -1.83 25.02
N VAL A 982 20.87 -0.85 24.16
CA VAL A 982 22.19 -0.69 23.51
C VAL A 982 22.91 0.52 24.12
N HIS A 983 24.23 0.58 23.91
CA HIS A 983 25.05 1.66 24.44
C HIS A 983 24.57 3.04 23.92
N PRO A 984 24.60 4.12 24.74
CA PRO A 984 24.14 5.46 24.36
C PRO A 984 24.73 6.02 23.06
N ARG A 985 25.94 5.60 22.68
CA ARG A 985 26.57 5.98 21.39
C ARG A 985 25.89 5.41 20.15
N SER A 986 25.01 4.42 20.33
CA SER A 986 24.40 3.65 19.24
C SER A 986 22.90 3.93 19.13
N ARG A 987 22.40 4.93 19.87
CA ARG A 987 21.00 5.35 19.94
C ARG A 987 20.90 6.83 20.29
N LEU A 988 19.67 7.31 20.50
CA LEU A 988 19.42 8.63 21.07
C LEU A 988 19.78 8.59 22.57
N SER A 989 20.42 9.63 23.08
CA SER A 989 20.82 9.78 24.47
C SER A 989 20.68 11.22 24.98
N ILE A 990 20.67 11.36 26.30
CA ILE A 990 20.67 12.64 27.02
C ILE A 990 21.86 13.53 26.63
N ASP A 991 23.00 12.93 26.28
CA ASP A 991 24.24 13.63 25.92
C ASP A 991 24.22 14.24 24.50
N ASP A 992 23.21 13.93 23.68
CA ASP A 992 23.24 14.25 22.26
C ASP A 992 22.89 15.72 21.98
N ALA A 993 22.22 16.41 22.89
CA ALA A 993 21.90 17.83 22.79
C ALA A 993 21.89 18.50 24.17
N LYS A 994 21.89 19.83 24.20
CA LYS A 994 21.71 20.60 25.43
C LYS A 994 20.38 20.27 26.12
N LEU A 995 19.38 19.85 25.35
CA LEU A 995 18.09 19.42 25.85
C LEU A 995 17.51 18.30 24.97
N VAL A 996 17.04 17.23 25.58
CA VAL A 996 16.50 16.05 24.89
C VAL A 996 15.17 15.71 25.52
N VAL A 997 14.11 15.71 24.73
CA VAL A 997 12.75 15.35 25.15
C VAL A 997 12.30 14.15 24.37
N THR A 998 11.74 13.15 25.04
CA THR A 998 11.13 12.01 24.37
C THR A 998 9.66 11.88 24.71
N ILE A 999 8.86 11.46 23.72
CA ILE A 999 7.43 11.18 23.87
C ILE A 999 7.22 9.71 23.52
N HIS A 1000 6.91 8.89 24.52
CA HIS A 1000 6.67 7.46 24.36
C HIS A 1000 5.17 7.20 24.26
N THR A 1001 4.75 6.55 23.18
CA THR A 1001 3.34 6.21 22.91
C THR A 1001 3.13 4.78 22.46
N ASN A 1002 4.17 4.10 21.97
CA ASN A 1002 4.12 2.69 21.60
C ASN A 1002 5.32 1.87 22.08
N ALA A 1003 5.77 2.16 23.29
CA ALA A 1003 6.84 1.42 23.94
C ALA A 1003 6.44 -0.04 24.24
N ALA A 1004 7.34 -0.97 23.92
CA ALA A 1004 7.20 -2.40 24.21
C ALA A 1004 8.57 -3.08 24.38
N ASP A 1005 8.59 -4.21 25.10
CA ASP A 1005 9.80 -5.01 25.29
C ASP A 1005 10.18 -5.83 24.03
N ASN A 1006 9.25 -6.02 23.10
CA ASN A 1006 9.48 -6.75 21.85
C ASN A 1006 8.66 -6.19 20.67
N VAL A 1007 9.14 -6.43 19.44
CA VAL A 1007 8.56 -5.92 18.17
C VAL A 1007 7.13 -6.41 17.88
N ILE A 1008 6.67 -7.44 18.60
CA ILE A 1008 5.33 -8.03 18.44
C ILE A 1008 4.30 -7.23 19.28
N GLU A 1009 4.79 -6.45 20.25
CA GLU A 1009 3.98 -5.72 21.23
C GLU A 1009 4.08 -4.18 21.09
N GLY A 1010 5.04 -3.67 20.31
CA GLY A 1010 5.20 -2.24 20.00
C GLY A 1010 6.47 -1.91 19.22
N TYR A 1011 6.52 -0.72 18.63
CA TYR A 1011 7.65 -0.24 17.82
C TYR A 1011 8.55 0.77 18.54
N GLY A 1012 8.06 1.41 19.60
CA GLY A 1012 8.83 2.35 20.43
C GLY A 1012 9.63 1.66 21.54
N SER A 1013 10.57 2.39 22.15
CA SER A 1013 11.34 1.93 23.31
C SER A 1013 10.72 2.37 24.64
N PHE A 1014 10.82 1.55 25.70
CA PHE A 1014 10.55 1.98 27.09
C PHE A 1014 11.76 2.68 27.73
N GLU A 1015 12.93 2.63 27.10
CA GLU A 1015 14.15 3.19 27.66
C GLU A 1015 14.07 4.72 27.72
N PRO A 1016 14.33 5.35 28.88
CA PRO A 1016 14.31 6.80 29.00
C PRO A 1016 15.59 7.38 28.36
N MET A 1017 15.47 7.90 27.14
CA MET A 1017 16.58 8.39 26.33
C MET A 1017 16.80 9.91 26.42
N GLY A 1018 15.88 10.66 27.04
CA GLY A 1018 15.96 12.11 27.15
C GLY A 1018 16.21 12.63 28.58
N HIS A 1019 16.40 13.94 28.68
CA HIS A 1019 16.33 14.67 29.94
C HIS A 1019 14.90 14.58 30.51
N TYR A 1020 13.90 14.76 29.65
CA TYR A 1020 12.48 14.66 29.98
C TYR A 1020 11.84 13.58 29.12
N ASN A 1021 11.25 12.56 29.75
CA ASN A 1021 10.67 11.40 29.08
C ASN A 1021 9.18 11.33 29.40
N PHE A 1022 8.31 11.63 28.45
CA PHE A 1022 6.86 11.62 28.62
C PHE A 1022 6.26 10.29 28.17
N PHE A 1023 5.69 9.52 29.09
CA PHE A 1023 4.98 8.27 28.81
C PHE A 1023 3.48 8.54 28.77
N VAL A 1024 2.96 8.78 27.57
CA VAL A 1024 1.56 9.22 27.37
C VAL A 1024 0.62 8.02 27.52
N ASN A 1025 -0.39 8.14 28.38
CA ASN A 1025 -1.30 7.05 28.75
C ASN A 1025 -0.53 5.77 29.17
N GLY A 1026 0.57 5.93 29.90
CA GLY A 1026 1.46 4.84 30.31
C GLY A 1026 2.49 4.41 29.25
N GLY A 1027 2.46 5.00 28.06
CA GLY A 1027 3.51 4.91 27.04
C GLY A 1027 3.42 3.74 26.06
N SER A 1028 2.39 2.90 26.13
CA SER A 1028 2.31 1.65 25.34
C SER A 1028 1.17 1.62 24.31
N THR A 1029 -0.08 1.75 24.74
CA THR A 1029 -1.26 1.71 23.86
C THR A 1029 -2.06 2.96 24.07
N GLN A 1030 -2.30 3.70 22.99
CA GLN A 1030 -3.01 4.97 23.07
C GLN A 1030 -4.52 4.79 22.91
N PRO A 1031 -5.36 5.58 23.62
CA PRO A 1031 -6.81 5.51 23.49
C PRO A 1031 -7.29 5.61 22.04
N GLY A 1032 -8.17 4.68 21.67
CA GLY A 1032 -8.68 4.52 20.30
C GLY A 1032 -7.77 3.75 19.34
N CYS A 1033 -6.63 3.24 19.83
CA CYS A 1033 -5.78 2.30 19.09
C CYS A 1033 -6.00 0.83 19.52
N ASP A 1034 -7.10 0.48 20.19
CA ASP A 1034 -7.31 -0.84 20.81
C ASP A 1034 -7.63 -2.00 19.82
N LYS A 1035 -7.61 -1.73 18.51
CA LYS A 1035 -7.91 -2.73 17.48
C LYS A 1035 -6.66 -3.51 17.06
N ILE A 1036 -6.72 -4.85 17.19
CA ILE A 1036 -5.59 -5.80 17.09
C ILE A 1036 -4.72 -5.66 15.83
N THR A 1037 -5.27 -5.24 14.68
CA THR A 1037 -4.55 -5.23 13.39
C THR A 1037 -3.77 -3.94 13.08
N ALA A 1038 -4.02 -2.83 13.79
CA ALA A 1038 -3.30 -1.56 13.60
C ALA A 1038 -2.83 -0.91 14.92
N LYS A 1039 -2.96 -1.62 16.04
CA LYS A 1039 -2.67 -1.15 17.40
C LYS A 1039 -1.32 -0.44 17.53
N PHE A 1040 -0.28 -1.06 16.96
CA PHE A 1040 1.11 -0.60 17.09
C PHE A 1040 1.39 0.61 16.20
N VAL A 1041 1.03 0.57 14.91
CA VAL A 1041 1.18 1.73 14.01
C VAL A 1041 0.39 2.93 14.51
N CYS A 1042 -0.86 2.72 14.94
CA CYS A 1042 -1.71 3.79 15.47
C CYS A 1042 -1.09 4.43 16.71
N SER A 1043 -0.68 3.62 17.69
CA SER A 1043 -0.07 4.13 18.92
C SER A 1043 1.31 4.76 18.66
N HIS A 1044 2.07 4.27 17.68
CA HIS A 1044 3.38 4.82 17.31
C HIS A 1044 3.23 6.25 16.74
N GLN A 1045 2.29 6.41 15.80
CA GLN A 1045 1.97 7.71 15.17
C GLN A 1045 1.32 8.72 16.13
N LYS A 1046 0.80 8.29 17.29
CA LYS A 1046 0.17 9.21 18.25
C LYS A 1046 1.17 10.18 18.88
N SER A 1047 2.45 9.82 18.97
CA SER A 1047 3.50 10.70 19.48
C SER A 1047 3.58 12.01 18.70
N THR A 1048 3.56 11.94 17.37
CA THR A 1048 3.58 13.11 16.48
C THR A 1048 2.31 13.95 16.63
N GLN A 1049 1.15 13.30 16.74
CA GLN A 1049 -0.13 13.97 16.97
C GLN A 1049 -0.18 14.71 18.31
N TYR A 1050 0.34 14.11 19.39
CA TYR A 1050 0.39 14.75 20.69
C TYR A 1050 1.45 15.86 20.75
N ALA A 1051 2.59 15.69 20.05
CA ALA A 1051 3.58 16.75 19.91
C ALA A 1051 3.00 17.99 19.20
N ILE A 1052 2.14 17.79 18.20
CA ILE A 1052 1.64 18.86 17.33
C ILE A 1052 0.32 19.46 17.83
N TYR A 1053 -0.68 18.63 18.10
CA TYR A 1053 -2.07 19.05 18.16
C TYR A 1053 -2.68 19.14 19.55
N ASN A 1054 -1.89 18.86 20.58
CA ASN A 1054 -2.42 18.81 21.94
C ASN A 1054 -3.00 20.17 22.39
N GLU A 1055 -2.49 21.26 21.83
CA GLU A 1055 -2.85 22.64 22.22
C GLU A 1055 -2.93 23.66 21.07
N THR A 1056 -2.44 23.34 19.87
CA THR A 1056 -2.33 24.30 18.76
C THR A 1056 -3.67 24.82 18.22
N LEU A 1057 -4.78 24.24 18.65
CA LEU A 1057 -6.14 24.56 18.18
C LEU A 1057 -7.04 25.22 19.24
N PHE A 1058 -6.58 25.41 20.49
CA PHE A 1058 -7.43 25.91 21.58
C PHE A 1058 -6.67 26.83 22.55
N ASP A 1059 -6.90 28.14 22.47
CA ASP A 1059 -6.36 29.13 23.40
C ASP A 1059 -6.75 28.81 24.86
N ASN A 1060 -5.77 28.87 25.78
CA ASN A 1060 -5.86 28.69 27.24
C ASN A 1060 -5.73 27.26 27.81
N TYR A 1061 -5.04 26.34 27.12
CA TYR A 1061 -4.76 25.01 27.66
C TYR A 1061 -3.27 24.80 27.95
N GLU A 1062 -2.91 24.47 29.19
CA GLU A 1062 -1.56 23.96 29.54
C GLU A 1062 -1.62 22.46 29.83
N SER A 1063 -1.05 21.66 28.94
CA SER A 1063 -0.85 20.23 29.07
C SER A 1063 0.47 19.99 29.78
N MET A 1064 0.37 19.34 30.94
CA MET A 1064 1.49 19.10 31.85
C MET A 1064 1.70 17.59 31.96
N GLY A 1065 2.96 17.17 31.93
CA GLY A 1065 3.38 15.86 32.43
C GLY A 1065 3.84 15.97 33.87
N TYR A 1066 3.61 14.90 34.63
CA TYR A 1066 3.87 14.84 36.07
C TYR A 1066 4.94 13.81 36.36
N ARG A 1067 6.00 14.22 37.06
CA ARG A 1067 7.08 13.32 37.44
C ARG A 1067 6.53 12.27 38.37
N CYS A 1068 6.73 11.00 38.02
CA CYS A 1068 6.22 9.90 38.82
C CYS A 1068 7.12 8.67 38.68
N PRO A 1069 7.28 7.84 39.73
CA PRO A 1069 8.11 6.63 39.65
C PRO A 1069 7.57 5.58 38.67
N ASN A 1070 6.25 5.51 38.50
CA ASN A 1070 5.57 4.58 37.61
C ASN A 1070 4.14 5.08 37.28
N TYR A 1071 3.54 4.53 36.23
CA TYR A 1071 2.21 4.92 35.78
C TYR A 1071 1.10 4.57 36.81
N ASP A 1072 1.24 3.47 37.55
CA ASP A 1072 0.25 3.07 38.57
C ASP A 1072 0.14 4.10 39.71
N ASP A 1073 1.27 4.67 40.15
CA ASP A 1073 1.30 5.71 41.17
C ASP A 1073 0.75 7.05 40.63
N PHE A 1074 0.94 7.31 39.34
CA PHE A 1074 0.31 8.44 38.64
C PHE A 1074 -1.22 8.28 38.60
N GLU A 1075 -1.75 7.11 38.20
CA GLU A 1075 -3.19 6.84 38.19
C GLU A 1075 -3.81 6.83 39.59
N LYS A 1076 -3.03 6.45 40.61
CA LYS A 1076 -3.41 6.57 42.03
C LYS A 1076 -3.27 8.00 42.57
N GLY A 1077 -2.97 8.98 41.72
CA GLY A 1077 -2.91 10.39 42.10
C GLY A 1077 -1.89 10.68 43.20
N LYS A 1078 -0.83 9.86 43.33
CA LYS A 1078 0.23 10.04 44.34
C LYS A 1078 1.26 11.09 43.92
N CYS A 1079 1.37 11.35 42.63
CA CYS A 1079 2.26 12.33 42.02
C CYS A 1079 1.49 13.63 41.75
N ASN A 1080 1.07 14.29 42.84
CA ASN A 1080 0.05 15.35 42.83
C ASN A 1080 0.54 16.74 43.22
N ARG A 1081 1.85 16.97 43.11
CA ARG A 1081 2.51 18.23 43.44
C ARG A 1081 3.41 18.62 42.27
N CYS A 1082 3.43 19.90 41.96
CA CYS A 1082 4.50 20.51 41.18
C CYS A 1082 5.10 21.64 42.04
N GLU A 1083 5.77 21.27 43.13
CA GLU A 1083 6.34 22.24 44.07
C GLU A 1083 7.73 22.66 43.59
N GLU A 1084 8.49 21.71 43.01
CA GLU A 1084 9.80 21.94 42.42
C GLU A 1084 9.73 22.03 40.87
N PRO A 1085 10.68 22.73 40.21
CA PRO A 1085 10.71 22.86 38.74
C PRO A 1085 10.80 21.53 37.98
N GLU A 1086 11.33 20.49 38.63
CA GLU A 1086 11.47 19.14 38.07
C GLU A 1086 10.24 18.25 38.30
N ASP A 1087 9.29 18.65 39.15
CA ASP A 1087 8.11 17.84 39.45
C ASP A 1087 7.13 17.77 38.28
N CYS A 1088 7.05 18.81 37.45
CA CYS A 1088 6.15 18.85 36.30
C CYS A 1088 6.78 19.59 35.12
N ALA A 1089 6.48 19.12 33.92
CA ALA A 1089 7.01 19.69 32.68
C ALA A 1089 5.91 19.88 31.65
N ARG A 1090 6.03 20.94 30.84
CA ARG A 1090 5.09 21.20 29.74
C ARG A 1090 5.20 20.12 28.66
N PHE A 1091 4.07 19.70 28.12
CA PHE A 1091 3.95 18.60 27.17
C PHE A 1091 3.33 19.04 25.83
N GLY A 1092 3.80 18.48 24.71
CA GLY A 1092 3.29 18.78 23.37
C GLY A 1092 4.05 19.90 22.67
N TYR A 1093 3.35 20.82 22.02
CA TYR A 1093 3.94 21.85 21.15
C TYR A 1093 4.83 22.86 21.89
N TRP A 1094 4.80 22.86 23.23
CA TRP A 1094 5.62 23.71 24.10
C TRP A 1094 7.14 23.56 23.92
N PHE A 1095 7.61 22.52 23.22
CA PHE A 1095 9.03 22.39 22.87
C PHE A 1095 9.58 23.62 22.12
N THR A 1096 8.71 24.39 21.44
CA THR A 1096 9.07 25.65 20.78
C THR A 1096 9.40 26.77 21.77
N TYR A 1097 8.82 26.75 22.97
CA TYR A 1097 8.96 27.80 23.98
C TYR A 1097 10.00 27.49 25.07
N TRP A 1098 10.61 26.29 25.07
CA TRP A 1098 11.67 25.95 26.00
C TRP A 1098 12.89 26.87 25.76
N PRO A 1099 13.13 27.87 26.63
CA PRO A 1099 14.23 28.81 26.43
C PRO A 1099 15.55 28.07 26.66
N HIS A 1100 16.66 28.64 26.19
CA HIS A 1100 18.03 28.18 26.49
C HIS A 1100 18.39 28.13 28.00
N GLN A 1101 17.43 28.33 28.92
CA GLN A 1101 17.57 28.59 30.34
C GLN A 1101 16.81 27.62 31.29
N GLU A 1102 15.96 26.71 30.81
CA GLU A 1102 15.22 25.76 31.68
C GLU A 1102 15.77 24.32 31.63
N VAL A 1103 17.09 24.18 31.46
CA VAL A 1103 17.77 22.92 31.76
C VAL A 1103 17.93 22.91 33.27
N GLY A 1104 17.14 22.10 33.97
CA GLY A 1104 17.22 21.90 35.43
C GLY A 1104 18.65 21.59 35.91
N PRO A 1105 18.95 21.74 37.22
CA PRO A 1105 20.31 21.62 37.75
C PRO A 1105 20.89 20.23 37.42
N ASP A 1106 22.14 20.21 36.93
CA ASP A 1106 22.99 19.03 36.65
C ASP A 1106 22.25 17.69 36.64
N PHE A 1107 21.65 17.35 35.50
CA PHE A 1107 20.94 16.09 35.32
C PHE A 1107 21.90 14.90 35.47
N THR A 1108 21.83 14.21 36.61
CA THR A 1108 22.55 12.95 36.84
C THR A 1108 21.76 11.73 36.37
N GLU A 1109 20.46 11.88 36.10
CA GLU A 1109 19.55 10.81 35.70
C GLU A 1109 18.40 11.30 34.77
N PRO A 1110 17.86 10.44 33.89
CA PRO A 1110 16.68 10.74 33.08
C PRO A 1110 15.41 10.96 33.93
N LEU A 1111 14.66 12.03 33.68
CA LEU A 1111 13.41 12.30 34.37
C LEU A 1111 12.20 11.68 33.64
N ILE A 1112 11.34 11.00 34.38
CA ILE A 1112 10.16 10.27 33.86
C ILE A 1112 8.89 11.01 34.23
N TYR A 1113 8.09 11.35 33.22
CA TYR A 1113 6.81 12.05 33.34
C TYR A 1113 5.68 11.22 32.75
N TYR A 1114 4.51 11.28 33.37
CA TYR A 1114 3.27 10.69 32.85
C TYR A 1114 2.23 11.76 32.57
N VAL A 1115 1.45 11.53 31.52
CA VAL A 1115 0.35 12.41 31.08
C VAL A 1115 -0.70 11.56 30.39
N ASP A 1116 -1.98 11.84 30.65
CA ASP A 1116 -3.07 11.20 29.90
C ASP A 1116 -3.60 12.09 28.78
N ALA A 1117 -3.98 11.44 27.69
CA ALA A 1117 -4.49 12.09 26.49
C ALA A 1117 -5.65 11.29 25.89
N LYS A 1118 -6.64 12.00 25.32
CA LYS A 1118 -7.83 11.39 24.70
C LYS A 1118 -7.50 10.74 23.35
N GLU A 1119 -8.45 9.97 22.85
CA GLU A 1119 -8.44 9.40 21.49
C GLU A 1119 -8.49 10.46 20.38
N LYS A 1120 -9.24 11.55 20.60
CA LYS A 1120 -9.58 12.57 19.58
C LYS A 1120 -9.23 13.97 20.04
N LEU A 1121 -9.04 14.87 19.06
CA LEU A 1121 -8.77 16.27 19.26
C LEU A 1121 -9.91 17.02 20.00
N PRO A 1122 -9.58 18.02 20.84
CA PRO A 1122 -8.25 18.28 21.41
C PRO A 1122 -7.80 17.11 22.28
N TYR A 1123 -6.54 16.68 22.23
CA TYR A 1123 -6.10 15.50 22.98
C TYR A 1123 -6.00 15.71 24.50
N SER A 1124 -5.76 16.96 24.91
CA SER A 1124 -5.58 17.39 26.30
C SER A 1124 -6.67 16.98 27.32
N LEU A 1125 -6.25 16.63 28.54
CA LEU A 1125 -7.06 16.29 29.72
C LEU A 1125 -6.65 17.08 30.97
N TYR A 1126 -7.65 17.46 31.76
CA TYR A 1126 -7.48 18.16 33.03
C TYR A 1126 -7.37 17.15 34.16
N HIS A 1127 -6.28 17.20 34.90
CA HIS A 1127 -5.98 16.25 35.96
C HIS A 1127 -6.30 16.88 37.32
N TYR A 1128 -6.98 16.10 38.15
CA TYR A 1128 -7.26 16.44 39.54
C TYR A 1128 -6.83 15.27 40.43
N SER A 1129 -6.07 15.54 41.49
CA SER A 1129 -5.77 14.54 42.52
C SER A 1129 -6.83 14.61 43.59
N VAL A 1130 -7.45 13.48 43.92
CA VAL A 1130 -8.43 13.37 45.00
C VAL A 1130 -7.82 12.57 46.13
N ILE A 1131 -7.81 13.16 47.33
CA ILE A 1131 -7.31 12.55 48.57
C ILE A 1131 -8.48 12.40 49.54
N LEU A 1132 -8.82 11.16 49.85
CA LEU A 1132 -9.91 10.78 50.76
C LEU A 1132 -9.33 10.27 52.08
N SER A 1133 -9.65 10.92 53.18
CA SER A 1133 -9.28 10.45 54.52
C SER A 1133 -10.49 9.83 55.24
N ILE A 1134 -10.34 8.58 55.67
CA ILE A 1134 -11.37 7.83 56.41
C ILE A 1134 -11.28 8.16 57.91
N ASP A 1135 -12.42 8.31 58.56
CA ASP A 1135 -12.50 8.61 59.99
C ASP A 1135 -11.97 7.43 60.85
N ALA A 1136 -11.52 7.74 62.06
CA ALA A 1136 -10.98 6.76 63.00
C ALA A 1136 -12.03 5.74 63.48
N GLU A 1137 -13.31 6.13 63.47
CA GLU A 1137 -14.42 5.31 63.94
C GLU A 1137 -15.14 4.56 62.81
N SER A 1138 -14.71 4.73 61.54
CA SER A 1138 -15.37 4.12 60.39
C SER A 1138 -15.30 2.58 60.42
N PRO A 1139 -16.41 1.87 60.16
CA PRO A 1139 -16.36 0.44 59.91
C PRO A 1139 -15.58 0.15 58.63
N THR A 1140 -14.95 -1.04 58.57
CA THR A 1140 -14.26 -1.50 57.37
C THR A 1140 -15.27 -1.83 56.27
N PHE A 1141 -15.09 -1.25 55.09
CA PHE A 1141 -15.98 -1.44 53.95
C PHE A 1141 -15.19 -1.93 52.74
N ASN A 1142 -15.67 -2.98 52.08
CA ASN A 1142 -15.10 -3.44 50.81
C ASN A 1142 -16.11 -3.16 49.69
N GLY A 1143 -15.75 -2.26 48.78
CA GLY A 1143 -16.63 -1.87 47.70
C GLY A 1143 -16.08 -0.73 46.89
N ARG A 1144 -16.97 -0.11 46.12
CA ARG A 1144 -16.69 1.01 45.22
C ARG A 1144 -17.20 2.31 45.84
N LEU A 1145 -16.38 3.35 45.78
CA LEU A 1145 -16.76 4.73 46.04
C LEU A 1145 -16.83 5.49 44.71
N ALA A 1146 -17.96 6.15 44.45
CA ALA A 1146 -18.17 7.05 43.31
C ALA A 1146 -18.30 8.50 43.79
N LEU A 1147 -17.58 9.42 43.15
CA LEU A 1147 -17.62 10.86 43.45
C LEU A 1147 -18.21 11.67 42.29
N ASN A 1148 -18.95 12.73 42.63
CA ASN A 1148 -19.50 13.73 41.72
C ASN A 1148 -19.01 15.11 42.16
N LEU A 1149 -18.35 15.86 41.29
CA LEU A 1149 -17.81 17.19 41.61
C LEU A 1149 -18.60 18.28 40.90
N SER A 1150 -18.67 19.46 41.53
CA SER A 1150 -19.20 20.69 40.93
C SER A 1150 -18.27 21.85 41.26
N GLY A 1151 -17.94 22.66 40.26
CA GLY A 1151 -17.02 23.80 40.42
C GLY A 1151 -17.57 25.11 39.85
N SER A 1152 -16.83 26.19 40.08
CA SER A 1152 -17.25 27.58 39.86
C SER A 1152 -17.56 27.95 38.41
N ILE A 1153 -17.00 27.21 37.44
CA ILE A 1153 -17.21 27.46 36.01
C ILE A 1153 -18.41 26.66 35.49
N ARG A 1154 -18.69 25.48 36.06
CA ARG A 1154 -19.78 24.57 35.63
C ARG A 1154 -20.27 23.68 36.77
N SER A 1155 -21.60 23.60 36.88
CA SER A 1155 -22.31 22.66 37.75
C SER A 1155 -22.91 21.49 36.94
N PHE A 1156 -22.13 20.46 36.60
CA PHE A 1156 -22.65 19.24 35.95
C PHE A 1156 -21.92 17.96 36.35
N TYR A 1157 -22.69 16.86 36.35
CA TYR A 1157 -22.31 15.48 36.67
C TYR A 1157 -21.23 14.91 35.74
N ILE A 1158 -20.31 14.15 36.32
CA ILE A 1158 -19.09 13.63 35.70
C ILE A 1158 -19.06 12.09 35.85
N GLU A 1159 -18.29 11.42 34.98
CA GLU A 1159 -18.09 9.96 34.94
C GLU A 1159 -17.90 9.34 36.34
N LYS A 1160 -18.50 8.16 36.53
CA LYS A 1160 -18.41 7.39 37.77
C LYS A 1160 -16.97 6.89 37.94
N HIS A 1161 -16.14 7.65 38.65
CA HIS A 1161 -14.83 7.18 39.09
C HIS A 1161 -15.03 6.22 40.25
N ASP A 1162 -15.02 4.91 39.95
CA ASP A 1162 -15.15 3.85 40.93
C ASP A 1162 -13.78 3.58 41.57
N LEU A 1163 -13.57 4.05 42.81
CA LEU A 1163 -12.46 3.55 43.63
C LEU A 1163 -12.91 2.25 44.29
N GLU A 1164 -12.50 1.11 43.73
CA GLU A 1164 -12.72 -0.20 44.35
C GLU A 1164 -11.59 -0.49 45.34
N ALA A 1165 -11.91 -0.45 46.63
CA ALA A 1165 -10.93 -0.65 47.68
C ALA A 1165 -11.56 -1.27 48.94
N LYS A 1166 -10.69 -1.77 49.82
CA LYS A 1166 -11.02 -2.06 51.21
C LYS A 1166 -10.73 -0.80 52.02
N PHE A 1167 -11.77 -0.04 52.32
CA PHE A 1167 -11.74 1.19 53.11
C PHE A 1167 -11.64 0.84 54.60
N GLU A 1168 -10.54 1.23 55.25
CA GLU A 1168 -10.25 0.95 56.65
C GLU A 1168 -10.12 2.25 57.46
N ALA A 1169 -10.45 2.19 58.75
CA ALA A 1169 -10.35 3.34 59.65
C ALA A 1169 -8.93 3.93 59.69
N ASN A 1170 -8.83 5.26 59.79
CA ASN A 1170 -7.56 6.01 59.77
C ASN A 1170 -6.68 5.84 58.51
N GLN A 1171 -7.21 5.30 57.41
CA GLN A 1171 -6.49 5.22 56.15
C GLN A 1171 -6.83 6.39 55.23
N THR A 1172 -5.85 6.76 54.39
CA THR A 1172 -6.00 7.76 53.33
C THR A 1172 -5.87 7.06 51.97
N TYR A 1173 -6.78 7.38 51.07
CA TYR A 1173 -6.81 6.86 49.71
C TYR A 1173 -6.65 8.02 48.73
N SER A 1174 -5.83 7.83 47.70
CA SER A 1174 -5.65 8.82 46.64
C SER A 1174 -5.99 8.20 45.28
N PHE A 1175 -6.50 9.01 44.37
CA PHE A 1175 -6.68 8.63 42.96
C PHE A 1175 -6.69 9.85 42.05
N LEU A 1176 -6.40 9.61 40.77
CA LEU A 1176 -6.40 10.61 39.72
C LEU A 1176 -7.78 10.68 39.06
N MET A 1177 -8.29 11.90 38.89
CA MET A 1177 -9.51 12.19 38.13
C MET A 1177 -9.14 12.96 36.87
N LYS A 1178 -9.77 12.63 35.74
CA LYS A 1178 -9.38 13.08 34.39
C LYS A 1178 -10.58 13.71 33.69
N GLU A 1179 -10.55 15.02 33.49
CA GLU A 1179 -11.67 15.78 32.91
C GLU A 1179 -11.39 16.31 31.50
N LYS A 1180 -12.45 16.33 30.69
CA LYS A 1180 -12.40 16.88 29.32
C LYS A 1180 -12.42 18.41 29.31
N LYS A 1181 -12.85 19.05 30.39
CA LYS A 1181 -13.01 20.50 30.56
C LYS A 1181 -12.61 20.92 31.98
N SER A 1182 -12.11 22.14 32.15
CA SER A 1182 -11.82 22.69 33.47
C SER A 1182 -13.12 22.86 34.26
N LEU A 1183 -13.11 22.42 35.51
CA LEU A 1183 -14.19 22.63 36.47
C LEU A 1183 -14.09 23.97 37.20
N GLY A 1184 -12.97 24.68 37.06
CA GLY A 1184 -12.64 25.80 37.94
C GLY A 1184 -12.43 25.34 39.37
N ARG A 1185 -12.64 26.25 40.33
CA ARG A 1185 -12.53 25.96 41.76
C ARG A 1185 -13.65 25.03 42.18
N ILE A 1186 -13.34 23.94 42.88
CA ILE A 1186 -14.36 22.95 43.29
C ILE A 1186 -15.15 23.50 44.49
N GLU A 1187 -16.48 23.56 44.35
CA GLU A 1187 -17.39 24.14 45.36
C GLU A 1187 -18.15 23.06 46.15
N LYS A 1188 -18.43 21.92 45.53
CA LYS A 1188 -19.19 20.83 46.15
C LYS A 1188 -18.82 19.46 45.57
N ILE A 1189 -18.85 18.43 46.42
CA ILE A 1189 -18.65 17.03 46.06
C ILE A 1189 -19.83 16.20 46.57
N SER A 1190 -20.27 15.19 45.83
CA SER A 1190 -21.22 14.21 46.32
C SER A 1190 -20.69 12.79 46.13
N ALA A 1191 -20.77 11.96 47.15
CA ALA A 1191 -20.18 10.63 47.18
C ALA A 1191 -21.23 9.54 47.41
N THR A 1192 -21.04 8.37 46.80
CA THR A 1192 -21.89 7.19 46.97
C THR A 1192 -21.05 5.93 47.01
N ILE A 1193 -21.36 4.99 47.91
CA ILE A 1193 -20.69 3.68 47.99
C ILE A 1193 -21.60 2.52 47.54
N SER A 1194 -20.99 1.48 46.98
CA SER A 1194 -21.66 0.22 46.56
C SER A 1194 -20.75 -1.00 46.80
N SER A 1195 -21.28 -2.12 47.27
CA SER A 1195 -20.48 -3.34 47.59
C SER A 1195 -19.93 -4.05 46.35
N SER A 1196 -18.74 -4.66 46.44
CA SER A 1196 -18.03 -5.36 45.34
C SER A 1196 -18.49 -6.81 45.05
N ALA A 1197 -19.32 -7.42 45.90
CA ALA A 1197 -19.75 -8.80 45.74
C ALA A 1197 -20.87 -8.97 44.67
N GLY A 1198 -20.53 -9.63 43.57
CA GLY A 1198 -21.51 -10.09 42.58
C GLY A 1198 -22.52 -11.08 43.20
N LEU A 1199 -23.81 -10.78 43.06
CA LEU A 1199 -24.94 -11.69 43.24
C LEU A 1199 -25.17 -12.35 44.62
N SER A 1200 -24.60 -11.87 45.73
CA SER A 1200 -25.02 -12.35 47.08
C SER A 1200 -25.28 -11.21 48.07
N PHE A 1201 -26.55 -11.10 48.49
CA PHE A 1201 -27.11 -10.40 49.65
C PHE A 1201 -26.77 -8.91 49.86
N PHE A 1202 -27.81 -8.08 49.70
CA PHE A 1202 -27.87 -6.69 50.15
C PHE A 1202 -27.58 -6.60 51.65
N ASP A 1203 -26.46 -5.99 52.04
CA ASP A 1203 -26.26 -5.47 53.39
C ASP A 1203 -26.61 -3.97 53.44
N PRO A 1204 -27.82 -3.59 53.90
CA PRO A 1204 -28.24 -2.20 54.03
C PRO A 1204 -27.51 -1.44 55.17
N HIS A 1205 -26.62 -2.09 55.92
CA HIS A 1205 -25.90 -1.48 57.04
C HIS A 1205 -24.44 -1.09 56.73
N SER A 1206 -23.95 -1.36 55.52
CA SER A 1206 -22.60 -0.96 55.12
C SER A 1206 -22.48 0.56 54.97
N SER A 1207 -21.48 1.15 55.66
CA SER A 1207 -21.19 2.59 55.63
C SER A 1207 -19.70 2.89 55.65
N VAL A 1208 -19.34 4.11 55.24
CA VAL A 1208 -17.98 4.67 55.34
C VAL A 1208 -18.07 6.07 55.94
N ASP A 1209 -17.34 6.31 57.02
CA ASP A 1209 -17.26 7.64 57.64
C ASP A 1209 -16.06 8.39 57.05
N VAL A 1210 -16.34 9.52 56.40
CA VAL A 1210 -15.32 10.32 55.71
C VAL A 1210 -14.96 11.52 56.57
N LYS A 1211 -13.67 11.63 56.91
CA LYS A 1211 -13.11 12.75 57.67
C LYS A 1211 -12.92 14.00 56.81
N GLN A 1212 -12.37 13.82 55.61
CA GLN A 1212 -11.99 14.92 54.71
C GLN A 1212 -11.86 14.41 53.28
N ILE A 1213 -12.26 15.25 52.31
CA ILE A 1213 -11.95 15.08 50.89
C ILE A 1213 -11.17 16.31 50.44
N GLU A 1214 -9.96 16.11 49.95
CA GLU A 1214 -9.14 17.15 49.34
C GLU A 1214 -9.06 16.90 47.83
N VAL A 1215 -9.34 17.93 47.03
CA VAL A 1215 -9.23 17.87 45.57
C VAL A 1215 -8.22 18.93 45.12
N ARG A 1216 -7.13 18.47 44.51
CA ARG A 1216 -6.07 19.35 44.01
C ARG A 1216 -6.15 19.45 42.50
N TYR A 1217 -6.15 20.68 41.99
CA TYR A 1217 -5.99 20.92 40.56
C TYR A 1217 -4.52 20.74 40.19
N MET A 1218 -4.25 19.86 39.24
CA MET A 1218 -2.87 19.49 38.91
C MET A 1218 -2.33 20.24 37.70
N ASN A 1219 -3.17 20.65 36.75
CA ASN A 1219 -2.72 21.35 35.55
C ASN A 1219 -2.32 22.81 35.88
N GLY A 1220 -1.33 23.34 35.16
CA GLY A 1220 -0.85 24.72 35.32
C GLY A 1220 0.55 24.79 35.92
N PHE A 1221 1.44 25.56 35.31
CA PHE A 1221 2.81 25.73 35.81
C PHE A 1221 2.86 26.57 37.10
N ASP A 1222 2.03 27.62 37.15
CA ASP A 1222 1.97 28.55 38.28
C ASP A 1222 1.31 27.92 39.52
N GLN A 1223 2.01 28.02 40.65
CA GLN A 1223 1.54 27.51 41.95
C GLN A 1223 0.30 28.26 42.44
N SER A 1224 0.23 29.58 42.21
CA SER A 1224 -0.90 30.38 42.71
C SER A 1224 -2.23 29.98 42.05
N THR A 1225 -2.19 29.71 40.74
CA THR A 1225 -3.34 29.20 39.98
C THR A 1225 -3.78 27.81 40.46
N ARG A 1226 -2.82 26.93 40.78
CA ARG A 1226 -3.13 25.57 41.29
C ARG A 1226 -3.72 25.61 42.69
N ASP A 1227 -3.18 26.45 43.57
CA ASP A 1227 -3.70 26.63 44.93
C ASP A 1227 -5.10 27.26 44.91
N ASP A 1228 -5.34 28.26 44.05
CA ASP A 1228 -6.64 28.93 43.90
C ASP A 1228 -7.75 28.00 43.39
N LEU A 1229 -7.39 27.03 42.56
CA LEU A 1229 -8.33 26.05 41.97
C LEU A 1229 -8.45 24.77 42.79
N SER A 1230 -7.55 24.54 43.74
CA SER A 1230 -7.61 23.42 44.68
C SER A 1230 -8.59 23.69 45.81
N SER A 1231 -9.20 22.62 46.32
CA SER A 1231 -10.25 22.72 47.33
C SER A 1231 -10.14 21.66 48.43
N ILE A 1232 -10.18 22.09 49.68
CA ILE A 1232 -10.35 21.22 50.85
C ILE A 1232 -11.80 21.24 51.29
N LEU A 1233 -12.43 20.06 51.30
CA LEU A 1233 -13.84 19.89 51.64
C LEU A 1233 -13.96 19.04 52.90
N THR A 1234 -14.46 19.65 53.97
CA THR A 1234 -14.78 18.96 55.21
C THR A 1234 -16.30 18.84 55.36
N PRO A 1235 -16.81 17.71 55.88
CA PRO A 1235 -18.22 17.58 56.20
C PRO A 1235 -18.69 18.69 57.16
N GLU A 1236 -19.91 19.20 56.97
CA GLU A 1236 -20.53 20.12 57.94
C GLU A 1236 -20.88 19.40 59.27
N GLN A 1237 -21.10 18.08 59.24
CA GLN A 1237 -21.31 17.16 60.38
C GLN A 1237 -20.72 15.78 60.06
N SER A 1238 -20.46 14.91 61.04
CA SER A 1238 -19.95 13.53 60.85
C SER A 1238 -20.75 12.80 59.76
N SER A 1239 -20.21 12.74 58.55
CA SER A 1239 -20.97 12.35 57.37
C SER A 1239 -20.67 10.91 57.00
N THR A 1240 -21.46 10.01 57.58
CA THR A 1240 -21.53 8.61 57.19
C THR A 1240 -22.09 8.49 55.77
N ILE A 1241 -21.30 8.01 54.82
CA ILE A 1241 -21.79 7.60 53.51
C ILE A 1241 -22.38 6.21 53.67
N ARG A 1242 -23.69 6.05 53.48
CA ARG A 1242 -24.35 4.75 53.53
C ARG A 1242 -24.45 4.14 52.13
N SER A 1243 -24.44 2.82 52.06
CA SER A 1243 -24.61 2.08 50.81
C SER A 1243 -25.83 2.58 50.02
N ASN A 1244 -25.62 2.89 48.73
CA ASN A 1244 -26.62 3.43 47.80
C ASN A 1244 -27.27 4.78 48.21
N GLN A 1245 -26.67 5.53 49.15
CA GLN A 1245 -27.06 6.91 49.44
C GLN A 1245 -25.99 7.89 48.96
N THR A 1246 -26.44 9.04 48.46
CA THR A 1246 -25.56 10.12 48.04
C THR A 1246 -25.41 11.14 49.16
N THR A 1247 -24.18 11.30 49.65
CA THR A 1247 -23.81 12.28 50.67
C THR A 1247 -23.09 13.45 50.01
N SER A 1248 -23.47 14.69 50.31
CA SER A 1248 -22.83 15.89 49.76
C SER A 1248 -21.88 16.55 50.77
N PHE A 1249 -20.76 17.04 50.28
CA PHE A 1249 -19.71 17.79 50.97
C PHE A 1249 -19.61 19.17 50.30
N VAL A 1250 -19.54 20.24 51.08
CA VAL A 1250 -19.51 21.62 50.58
C VAL A 1250 -18.24 22.31 51.06
N TYR A 1251 -17.70 23.21 50.25
CA TYR A 1251 -16.48 23.95 50.55
C TYR A 1251 -16.68 24.85 51.77
N LYS A 1252 -15.74 24.81 52.73
CA LYS A 1252 -15.78 25.66 53.93
C LYS A 1252 -15.08 26.99 53.70
#